data_AF-A0A7N2RCR4-F1
#
_entry.id   AF-A0A7N2RCR4-F1
#
_cell.length_a   1.000
_cell.length_b   1.000
_cell.length_c   1.000
_cell.angle_alpha   90.00
_cell.angle_beta   90.00
_cell.angle_gamma   90.00
#
_symmetry.space_group_name_H-M   'P 1'
#
loop_
_entity.id
_entity.type
_entity.pdbx_description
1 polymer ?
#
loop_
_entity_poly.entity_id
_entity_poly.type
_entity_poly.pdbx_seq_one_letter_code
_entity_poly.pdbx_strand_id
1 'polypeptide(L)'
;MKEALRRIIMKVVSGGYLNGFLFDNSRGYLNDGSLRIVRNGIGINEQASVELQGIKGMWSLRSSTDDPFDTFLVVSFISETRILAMNIEDELEETEIEGFCSQVQTLFCHDAVFNQLVQVTSSSVRLVSSTSRELRNEWNARPGYSINVATANATQVLLATGGGHLVYLEIGDGVLTEVKHAQLEYEISCLDINPIGENPNYSQLAAVGMWTDISVRIFSLPDLNLITKEPLGGEIIPRSVLLCVFEGISYLLCALGDGHLLNFLLNTSTGELADRKKVSLGTQPITLRTFSSKNTTHVFAASDRPTVIYSSNKKLLYSNVNLKEVSHMCPFNSAAFPDSLAIAKEGELTIGTIDDIQKLHIRSIPLGEHARRICHQEQSRTFAICSLKSNQSSTEDSETHYIRLLDDQTFEFISTYQLDTFEYACSILSCSFSDDSNVYYCAGTAYVLPEENEPTKGRILVFIVEDGKLQLIAEKETKGSVYSLNAFNGKLLAAINQKIQLYKWMLRDDGTRELQSECGHHGHILALYVQTRGDFIVHEEGAIEERARDYNANWMAAVEILDDDIYLGAENNFNLFTVRKNSEGATDEERGRLEVAGEYHLGEFVNRFRHGSLVMRLPDSDVGQIPTVIFGTVNGVIGVIASLPHEQYLFLEKLQSNLRKVIKGVGGLSHEQWRSFNNEKKVVDARNFLDGDLIESFLDLNRSKMDEVSKAMNVTVEELCKRVEELTRLH
;
A
#
# COMPACT_ATOMS: atom_id res chain seq x y z
N MET A 1 18.87 -13.15 -40.90
CA MET A 1 18.68 -14.34 -40.06
C MET A 1 17.49 -14.05 -39.17
N LYS A 2 16.33 -14.61 -39.51
CA LYS A 2 15.05 -14.41 -38.80
C LYS A 2 14.86 -15.65 -37.92
N GLU A 3 14.98 -15.48 -36.60
CA GLU A 3 14.69 -16.53 -35.63
C GLU A 3 13.17 -16.72 -35.49
N ALA A 4 12.77 -17.98 -35.55
CA ALA A 4 11.40 -18.45 -35.54
C ALA A 4 10.92 -18.64 -34.10
N LEU A 5 9.94 -17.85 -33.66
CA LEU A 5 9.25 -18.02 -32.39
C LEU A 5 7.94 -18.81 -32.61
N ARG A 6 7.84 -19.99 -31.98
CA ARG A 6 6.76 -20.98 -32.12
C ARG A 6 5.89 -21.01 -30.85
N ARG A 7 4.56 -20.91 -30.96
CA ARG A 7 3.61 -20.41 -29.92
C ARG A 7 2.41 -21.37 -29.66
N ILE A 8 1.71 -21.27 -28.51
CA ILE A 8 0.67 -22.20 -27.97
C ILE A 8 -0.56 -21.46 -27.40
N ILE A 9 -1.74 -22.12 -27.34
CA ILE A 9 -2.98 -21.68 -26.67
C ILE A 9 -3.23 -22.55 -25.42
N MET A 10 -3.50 -21.93 -24.27
CA MET A 10 -3.90 -22.65 -23.05
C MET A 10 -5.44 -22.68 -22.94
N LYS A 11 -6.03 -23.87 -23.11
CA LYS A 11 -7.47 -24.14 -22.94
C LYS A 11 -7.68 -24.92 -21.65
N VAL A 12 -8.50 -24.40 -20.74
CA VAL A 12 -8.64 -24.99 -19.40
C VAL A 12 -10.10 -25.19 -18.98
N VAL A 13 -10.33 -26.34 -18.34
CA VAL A 13 -11.60 -27.02 -18.05
C VAL A 13 -11.95 -26.92 -16.57
N SER A 14 -13.19 -26.55 -16.25
CA SER A 14 -13.87 -27.00 -15.03
C SER A 14 -15.39 -26.80 -15.16
N GLY A 15 -16.15 -27.05 -14.09
CA GLY A 15 -17.57 -26.73 -13.98
C GLY A 15 -17.79 -25.73 -12.84
N GLY A 16 -18.53 -24.65 -13.14
CA GLY A 16 -19.32 -23.85 -12.19
C GLY A 16 -18.61 -22.93 -11.16
N TYR A 17 -18.70 -21.61 -11.41
CA TYR A 17 -18.62 -20.43 -10.50
C TYR A 17 -17.24 -20.12 -9.86
N LEU A 18 -16.72 -18.89 -9.68
CA LEU A 18 -17.04 -17.47 -9.95
C LEU A 18 -15.74 -16.82 -10.51
N ASN A 19 -15.67 -15.51 -10.78
CA ASN A 19 -14.54 -14.93 -11.52
C ASN A 19 -14.51 -13.39 -11.32
N GLY A 20 -13.70 -12.87 -10.42
CA GLY A 20 -13.49 -11.42 -10.25
C GLY A 20 -12.70 -11.14 -8.98
N PHE A 21 -11.83 -10.12 -8.96
CA PHE A 21 -11.32 -9.58 -7.69
C PHE A 21 -12.40 -8.72 -7.06
N LEU A 22 -13.31 -9.41 -6.38
CA LEU A 22 -14.39 -8.85 -5.58
C LEU A 22 -14.36 -9.66 -4.29
N PHE A 23 -13.96 -9.02 -3.21
CA PHE A 23 -13.95 -9.63 -1.88
C PHE A 23 -15.39 -9.69 -1.38
N ASP A 24 -16.08 -10.75 -1.74
CA ASP A 24 -17.33 -11.10 -1.08
C ASP A 24 -16.99 -11.82 0.23
N ASN A 25 -17.07 -11.08 1.33
CA ASN A 25 -17.02 -11.66 2.66
C ASN A 25 -18.40 -11.44 3.27
N SER A 26 -19.35 -12.27 2.85
CA SER A 26 -20.71 -12.28 3.34
C SER A 26 -21.09 -13.65 3.88
N ARG A 27 -21.33 -13.69 5.18
CA ARG A 27 -22.14 -14.75 5.81
C ARG A 27 -23.66 -14.50 5.58
N GLY A 28 -24.05 -13.81 4.49
CA GLY A 28 -25.34 -13.13 4.38
C GLY A 28 -25.95 -13.04 2.98
N TYR A 29 -26.12 -14.16 2.27
CA TYR A 29 -27.10 -14.36 1.17
C TYR A 29 -27.43 -13.12 0.27
N LEU A 30 -26.73 -12.99 -0.86
CA LEU A 30 -27.05 -12.22 -2.08
C LEU A 30 -27.22 -10.69 -2.00
N ASN A 31 -27.55 -10.10 -0.84
CA ASN A 31 -27.93 -8.69 -0.72
C ASN A 31 -26.90 -7.79 -0.03
N ASP A 32 -25.78 -8.33 0.46
CA ASP A 32 -24.72 -7.61 1.17
C ASP A 32 -23.41 -7.49 0.37
N GLY A 33 -23.47 -7.68 -0.95
CA GLY A 33 -22.33 -7.53 -1.84
C GLY A 33 -21.69 -6.14 -1.75
N SER A 34 -20.36 -6.09 -1.82
CA SER A 34 -19.57 -4.85 -1.75
C SER A 34 -18.38 -4.87 -2.69
N LEU A 35 -17.94 -3.69 -3.12
CA LEU A 35 -16.63 -3.47 -3.73
C LEU A 35 -15.62 -3.16 -2.63
N ARG A 36 -14.47 -3.81 -2.64
CA ARG A 36 -13.37 -3.50 -1.72
C ARG A 36 -12.17 -2.99 -2.50
N ILE A 37 -11.71 -1.80 -2.13
CA ILE A 37 -10.51 -1.18 -2.68
C ILE A 37 -9.40 -1.42 -1.67
N VAL A 38 -8.39 -2.18 -2.07
CA VAL A 38 -7.22 -2.48 -1.25
C VAL A 38 -6.07 -1.61 -1.73
N ARG A 39 -5.57 -0.74 -0.85
CA ARG A 39 -4.41 0.12 -1.10
C ARG A 39 -3.34 -0.21 -0.08
N ASN A 40 -2.09 -0.29 -0.53
CA ASN A 40 -0.96 -0.38 0.38
C ASN A 40 -0.70 1.00 1.01
N GLY A 41 -0.46 1.04 2.31
CA GLY A 41 -0.25 2.28 3.07
C GLY A 41 -1.51 2.83 3.74
N ILE A 42 -1.29 3.86 4.56
CA ILE A 42 -2.29 4.52 5.40
C ILE A 42 -2.93 5.65 4.60
N GLY A 43 -4.26 5.67 4.55
CA GLY A 43 -5.02 6.77 3.94
C GLY A 43 -5.11 7.98 4.86
N ILE A 44 -5.25 9.16 4.26
CA ILE A 44 -5.65 10.40 4.92
C ILE A 44 -7.02 10.76 4.37
N ASN A 45 -7.99 10.95 5.27
CA ASN A 45 -9.32 11.43 4.91
C ASN A 45 -9.33 12.96 5.02
N GLU A 46 -9.24 13.62 3.87
CA GLU A 46 -9.17 15.07 3.75
C GLU A 46 -10.52 15.71 4.10
N GLN A 47 -10.52 16.63 5.05
CA GLN A 47 -11.70 17.34 5.54
C GLN A 47 -11.71 18.79 5.07
N ALA A 48 -10.53 19.42 4.99
CA ALA A 48 -10.37 20.78 4.49
C ALA A 48 -9.04 20.94 3.73
N SER A 49 -9.02 21.89 2.80
CA SER A 49 -7.86 22.23 1.97
C SER A 49 -7.80 23.74 1.74
N VAL A 50 -6.58 24.30 1.81
CA VAL A 50 -6.29 25.71 1.58
C VAL A 50 -5.04 25.83 0.71
N GLU A 51 -5.09 26.62 -0.36
CA GLU A 51 -3.93 26.86 -1.22
C GLU A 51 -2.92 27.80 -0.53
N LEU A 52 -1.83 27.23 -0.01
CA LEU A 52 -0.74 27.95 0.64
C LEU A 52 0.61 27.42 0.15
N GLN A 53 1.43 28.29 -0.44
CA GLN A 53 2.71 27.91 -1.01
C GLN A 53 3.89 28.28 -0.10
N GLY A 54 4.91 27.42 -0.06
CA GLY A 54 6.19 27.75 0.58
C GLY A 54 6.21 27.64 2.11
N ILE A 55 5.33 26.82 2.68
CA ILE A 55 5.31 26.51 4.12
C ILE A 55 6.67 25.92 4.55
N LYS A 56 7.23 26.45 5.64
CA LYS A 56 8.51 26.05 6.26
C LYS A 56 8.38 25.48 7.66
N GLY A 57 7.18 25.50 8.22
CA GLY A 57 6.89 24.95 9.54
C GLY A 57 5.42 25.13 9.90
N MET A 58 4.91 24.19 10.70
CA MET A 58 3.54 24.24 11.21
C MET A 58 3.50 23.74 12.64
N TRP A 59 2.65 24.38 13.44
CA TRP A 59 2.41 24.04 14.84
C TRP A 59 0.98 24.40 15.22
N SER A 60 0.37 23.58 16.06
CA SER A 60 -0.90 23.87 16.73
C SER A 60 -0.63 24.51 18.08
N LEU A 61 -1.51 25.42 18.50
CA LEU A 61 -1.49 26.07 19.81
C LEU A 61 -2.89 26.14 20.41
N ARG A 62 -2.97 26.20 21.74
CA ARG A 62 -4.21 26.29 22.52
C ARG A 62 -4.39 27.68 23.13
N SER A 63 -5.64 28.07 23.34
CA SER A 63 -5.97 29.32 24.05
C SER A 63 -5.71 29.22 25.55
N SER A 64 -5.84 28.03 26.13
CA SER A 64 -5.47 27.71 27.51
C SER A 64 -4.86 26.32 27.60
N THR A 65 -4.00 26.09 28.60
CA THR A 65 -3.42 24.77 28.88
C THR A 65 -4.47 23.71 29.22
N ASP A 66 -5.61 24.15 29.77
CA ASP A 66 -6.72 23.26 30.16
C ASP A 66 -7.70 23.00 29.01
N ASP A 67 -7.54 23.67 27.86
CA ASP A 67 -8.41 23.47 26.72
C ASP A 67 -8.16 22.09 26.07
N PRO A 68 -9.22 21.31 25.78
CA PRO A 68 -9.09 20.01 25.14
C PRO A 68 -8.76 20.11 23.64
N PHE A 69 -8.97 21.28 23.04
CA PHE A 69 -8.85 21.51 21.60
C PHE A 69 -7.85 22.62 21.28
N ASP A 70 -7.12 22.43 20.19
CA ASP A 70 -6.25 23.42 19.58
C ASP A 70 -7.10 24.52 18.94
N THR A 71 -6.70 25.78 19.18
CA THR A 71 -7.41 26.97 18.68
C THR A 71 -6.70 27.58 17.48
N PHE A 72 -5.37 27.57 17.48
CA PHE A 72 -4.56 28.24 16.49
C PHE A 72 -3.70 27.24 15.71
N LEU A 73 -3.56 27.47 14.42
CA LEU A 73 -2.61 26.81 13.54
C LEU A 73 -1.61 27.86 13.04
N VAL A 74 -0.38 27.79 13.54
CA VAL A 74 0.71 28.68 13.15
C VAL A 74 1.41 28.10 11.93
N VAL A 75 1.47 28.87 10.85
CA VAL A 75 2.11 28.50 9.58
C VAL A 75 3.26 29.47 9.31
N SER A 76 4.49 28.96 9.25
CA SER A 76 5.66 29.77 8.99
C SER A 76 6.09 29.72 7.52
N PHE A 77 6.49 30.87 6.99
CA PHE A 77 7.09 31.05 5.67
C PHE A 77 8.51 31.61 5.82
N ILE A 78 9.22 31.84 4.72
CA ILE A 78 10.61 32.32 4.72
C ILE A 78 10.74 33.73 5.33
N SER A 79 9.74 34.59 5.13
CA SER A 79 9.79 36.00 5.54
C SER A 79 8.62 36.44 6.41
N GLU A 80 7.72 35.54 6.77
CA GLU A 80 6.54 35.85 7.58
C GLU A 80 6.02 34.61 8.32
N THR A 81 5.18 34.84 9.32
CA THR A 81 4.42 33.83 10.04
C THR A 81 2.95 34.23 10.02
N ARG A 82 2.07 33.31 9.61
CA ARG A 82 0.62 33.49 9.65
C ARG A 82 0.03 32.61 10.73
N ILE A 83 -1.05 33.07 11.33
CA ILE A 83 -1.76 32.34 12.38
C ILE A 83 -3.19 32.17 11.89
N LEU A 84 -3.66 30.93 11.83
CA LEU A 84 -5.02 30.62 11.40
C LEU A 84 -5.81 30.16 12.63
N ALA A 85 -7.08 30.54 12.72
CA ALA A 85 -7.99 30.08 13.76
C ALA A 85 -9.35 29.76 13.18
N MET A 86 -10.10 28.91 13.89
CA MET A 86 -11.49 28.61 13.52
C MET A 86 -12.37 29.83 13.85
N ASN A 87 -13.15 30.28 12.86
CA ASN A 87 -14.20 31.28 13.08
C ASN A 87 -15.47 30.63 13.68
N ILE A 88 -16.53 31.41 13.85
CA ILE A 88 -17.83 30.94 14.41
C ILE A 88 -18.56 29.98 13.45
N GLU A 89 -18.18 29.99 12.17
CA GLU A 89 -18.76 29.18 11.09
C GLU A 89 -17.92 27.93 10.79
N ASP A 90 -16.97 27.58 11.66
CA ASP A 90 -16.03 26.46 11.48
C ASP A 90 -15.17 26.55 10.20
N GLU A 91 -14.86 27.77 9.74
CA GLU A 91 -13.89 28.03 8.68
C GLU A 91 -12.54 28.49 9.25
N LEU A 92 -11.44 28.11 8.59
CA LEU A 92 -10.11 28.61 8.93
C LEU A 92 -9.92 30.04 8.40
N GLU A 93 -9.77 31.00 9.31
CA GLU A 93 -9.46 32.39 8.99
C GLU A 93 -8.13 32.84 9.58
N GLU A 94 -7.50 33.83 8.95
CA GLU A 94 -6.27 34.44 9.44
C GLU A 94 -6.55 35.33 10.66
N THR A 95 -5.75 35.17 11.70
CA THR A 95 -5.82 35.90 12.97
C THR A 95 -4.44 36.36 13.41
N GLU A 96 -4.40 37.21 14.43
CA GLU A 96 -3.17 37.76 14.98
C GLU A 96 -3.05 37.44 16.47
N ILE A 97 -1.82 37.13 16.89
CA ILE A 97 -1.41 37.08 18.30
C ILE A 97 -0.45 38.26 18.48
N GLU A 98 -0.88 39.31 19.19
CA GLU A 98 -0.14 40.58 19.27
C GLU A 98 1.30 40.44 19.78
N GLY A 99 1.57 39.48 20.67
CA GLY A 99 2.90 39.20 21.19
C GLY A 99 3.84 38.47 20.21
N PHE A 100 3.30 37.86 19.15
CA PHE A 100 4.08 37.16 18.13
C PHE A 100 4.67 38.14 17.13
N CYS A 101 5.87 37.84 16.62
CA CYS A 101 6.45 38.56 15.51
C CYS A 101 6.07 37.87 14.19
N SER A 102 5.05 38.40 13.51
CA SER A 102 4.53 37.84 12.26
C SER A 102 5.37 38.20 11.02
N GLN A 103 6.27 39.20 11.11
CA GLN A 103 7.09 39.68 9.99
C GLN A 103 8.40 38.90 9.82
N VAL A 104 8.57 37.79 10.55
CA VAL A 104 9.76 36.94 10.49
C VAL A 104 9.37 35.47 10.45
N GLN A 105 10.29 34.63 10.00
CA GLN A 105 10.14 33.19 10.07
C GLN A 105 10.13 32.71 11.52
N THR A 106 9.11 31.94 11.91
CA THR A 106 9.08 31.19 13.16
C THR A 106 9.84 29.88 12.98
N LEU A 107 10.83 29.64 13.84
CA LEU A 107 11.61 28.40 13.85
C LEU A 107 10.95 27.31 14.68
N PHE A 108 10.25 27.70 15.76
CA PHE A 108 9.50 26.79 16.62
C PHE A 108 8.46 27.57 17.42
N CYS A 109 7.32 26.95 17.71
CA CYS A 109 6.40 27.43 18.74
C CYS A 109 5.73 26.27 19.47
N HIS A 110 5.27 26.51 20.70
CA HIS A 110 4.70 25.50 21.57
C HIS A 110 3.87 26.14 22.69
N ASP A 111 2.87 25.42 23.18
CA ASP A 111 2.14 25.76 24.40
C ASP A 111 3.02 25.56 25.64
N ALA A 112 3.02 26.53 26.55
CA ALA A 112 3.80 26.48 27.78
C ALA A 112 2.93 26.54 29.03
N VAL A 113 3.49 26.11 30.14
CA VAL A 113 2.84 26.21 31.45
C VAL A 113 2.46 27.66 31.80
N PHE A 114 1.50 27.80 32.72
CA PHE A 114 0.96 29.09 33.16
C PHE A 114 0.14 29.85 32.10
N ASN A 115 -0.51 29.15 31.17
CA ASN A 115 -1.29 29.77 30.07
C ASN A 115 -0.42 30.73 29.24
N GLN A 116 0.70 30.21 28.76
CA GLN A 116 1.67 30.95 27.97
C GLN A 116 1.96 30.23 26.65
N LEU A 117 2.41 31.00 25.66
CA LEU A 117 2.82 30.53 24.35
C LEU A 117 4.27 30.94 24.14
N VAL A 118 5.07 30.07 23.54
CA VAL A 118 6.45 30.37 23.18
C VAL A 118 6.55 30.47 21.66
N GLN A 119 7.15 31.55 21.17
CA GLN A 119 7.55 31.71 19.77
C GLN A 119 9.07 31.88 19.71
N VAL A 120 9.75 31.05 18.92
CA VAL A 120 11.18 31.17 18.64
C VAL A 120 11.37 31.66 17.21
N THR A 121 12.10 32.75 17.07
CA THR A 121 12.48 33.37 15.78
C THR A 121 13.98 33.27 15.57
N SER A 122 14.52 33.81 14.48
CA SER A 122 15.97 33.87 14.26
C SER A 122 16.71 34.82 15.21
N SER A 123 16.02 35.78 15.85
CA SER A 123 16.62 36.78 16.73
C SER A 123 16.31 36.60 18.21
N SER A 124 15.13 36.10 18.56
CA SER A 124 14.66 36.05 19.94
C SER A 124 13.68 34.91 20.22
N VAL A 125 13.54 34.58 21.51
CA VAL A 125 12.50 33.74 22.07
C VAL A 125 11.50 34.65 22.78
N ARG A 126 10.24 34.64 22.33
CA ARG A 126 9.15 35.44 22.87
C ARG A 126 8.23 34.56 23.71
N LEU A 127 7.91 35.01 24.91
CA LEU A 127 6.94 34.40 25.81
C LEU A 127 5.70 35.29 25.85
N VAL A 128 4.56 34.74 25.49
CA VAL A 128 3.31 35.46 25.24
C VAL A 128 2.21 34.86 26.11
N SER A 129 1.28 35.67 26.62
CA SER A 129 0.13 35.12 27.33
C SER A 129 -0.84 34.47 26.34
N SER A 130 -1.29 33.25 26.59
CA SER A 130 -2.30 32.61 25.73
C SER A 130 -3.66 33.31 25.83
N THR A 131 -3.99 33.88 27.00
CA THR A 131 -5.26 34.58 27.24
C THR A 131 -5.25 36.03 26.75
N SER A 132 -4.29 36.86 27.19
CA SER A 132 -4.26 38.27 26.77
C SER A 132 -3.61 38.48 25.41
N ARG A 133 -2.88 37.49 24.89
CA ARG A 133 -2.11 37.54 23.62
C ARG A 133 -0.99 38.58 23.61
N GLU A 134 -0.71 39.21 24.75
CA GLU A 134 0.35 40.19 24.92
C GLU A 134 1.70 39.53 25.23
N LEU A 135 2.78 40.17 24.78
CA LEU A 135 4.15 39.80 25.11
C LEU A 135 4.42 39.97 26.61
N ARG A 136 4.86 38.89 27.28
CA ARG A 136 5.26 38.89 28.69
C ARG A 136 6.76 39.07 28.85
N ASN A 137 7.54 38.35 28.05
CA ASN A 137 9.00 38.35 28.16
C ASN A 137 9.65 38.04 26.81
N GLU A 138 10.87 38.52 26.62
CA GLU A 138 11.64 38.27 25.40
C GLU A 138 13.11 38.04 25.75
N TRP A 139 13.62 36.85 25.40
CA TRP A 139 15.04 36.54 25.45
C TRP A 139 15.65 36.81 24.07
N ASN A 140 16.74 37.57 24.02
CA ASN A 140 17.38 37.95 22.76
C ASN A 140 18.73 37.23 22.60
N ALA A 141 19.00 36.75 21.38
CA ALA A 141 20.31 36.22 21.06
C ALA A 141 21.39 37.32 21.14
N ARG A 142 22.64 36.94 21.43
CA ARG A 142 23.75 37.89 21.52
C ARG A 142 23.99 38.56 20.15
N PRO A 143 24.34 39.86 20.10
CA PRO A 143 24.61 40.55 18.85
C PRO A 143 25.63 39.82 17.98
N GLY A 144 25.28 39.53 16.73
CA GLY A 144 26.13 38.83 15.76
C GLY A 144 25.86 37.31 15.63
N TYR A 145 25.03 36.73 16.49
CA TYR A 145 24.60 35.34 16.39
C TYR A 145 23.09 35.25 16.17
N SER A 146 22.67 34.48 15.16
CA SER A 146 21.27 34.13 14.92
C SER A 146 20.95 32.76 15.50
N ILE A 147 19.72 32.57 15.95
CA ILE A 147 19.16 31.26 16.31
C ILE A 147 18.96 30.48 15.00
N ASN A 148 19.51 29.28 14.94
CA ASN A 148 19.46 28.43 13.75
C ASN A 148 18.48 27.26 13.92
N VAL A 149 18.41 26.70 15.13
CA VAL A 149 17.56 25.55 15.47
C VAL A 149 17.04 25.76 16.88
N ALA A 150 15.78 25.41 17.11
CA ALA A 150 15.18 25.45 18.44
C ALA A 150 14.16 24.33 18.62
N THR A 151 13.96 23.95 19.86
CA THR A 151 12.91 23.04 20.32
C THR A 151 12.44 23.49 21.69
N ALA A 152 11.18 23.23 22.00
CA ALA A 152 10.58 23.55 23.28
C ALA A 152 9.59 22.46 23.68
N ASN A 153 9.42 22.30 24.99
CA ASN A 153 8.30 21.57 25.58
C ASN A 153 7.55 22.53 26.52
N ALA A 154 6.65 22.02 27.36
CA ALA A 154 5.80 22.86 28.21
C ALA A 154 6.59 23.74 29.22
N THR A 155 7.80 23.34 29.62
CA THR A 155 8.58 24.04 30.67
C THR A 155 9.99 24.47 30.26
N GLN A 156 10.49 23.97 29.14
CA GLN A 156 11.88 24.13 28.73
C GLN A 156 11.98 24.60 27.27
N VAL A 157 12.98 25.43 26.99
CA VAL A 157 13.39 25.80 25.63
C VAL A 157 14.86 25.48 25.46
N LEU A 158 15.19 24.74 24.40
CA LEU A 158 16.57 24.46 24.00
C LEU A 158 16.79 25.02 22.60
N LEU A 159 17.81 25.85 22.45
CA LEU A 159 18.12 26.50 21.17
C LEU A 159 19.61 26.49 20.88
N ALA A 160 19.91 26.53 19.58
CA ALA A 160 21.26 26.66 19.07
C ALA A 160 21.40 27.97 18.29
N THR A 161 22.47 28.72 18.56
CA THR A 161 22.85 29.88 17.74
C THR A 161 24.08 29.55 16.89
N GLY A 162 24.35 30.40 15.88
CA GLY A 162 25.58 30.31 15.08
C GLY A 162 26.84 30.24 15.96
N GLY A 163 27.90 29.60 15.47
CA GLY A 163 29.15 29.42 16.23
C GLY A 163 29.14 28.29 17.27
N GLY A 164 28.15 27.39 17.20
CA GLY A 164 28.09 26.18 18.03
C GLY A 164 27.60 26.41 19.47
N HIS A 165 26.89 27.52 19.72
CA HIS A 165 26.38 27.82 21.07
C HIS A 165 25.04 27.11 21.31
N LEU A 166 24.95 26.34 22.40
CA LEU A 166 23.76 25.69 22.91
C LEU A 166 23.28 26.44 24.17
N VAL A 167 22.02 26.90 24.16
CA VAL A 167 21.42 27.67 25.24
C VAL A 167 20.17 26.95 25.74
N TYR A 168 20.09 26.77 27.06
CA TYR A 168 18.96 26.17 27.76
C TYR A 168 18.25 27.23 28.61
N LEU A 169 16.96 27.42 28.31
CA LEU A 169 16.08 28.35 29.02
C LEU A 169 14.97 27.56 29.74
N GLU A 170 14.57 28.05 30.92
CA GLU A 170 13.39 27.56 31.64
C GLU A 170 12.26 28.58 31.58
N ILE A 171 11.05 28.06 31.41
CA ILE A 171 9.81 28.85 31.31
C ILE A 171 9.19 28.93 32.70
N GLY A 172 9.27 30.11 33.31
CA GLY A 172 8.56 30.46 34.53
C GLY A 172 7.22 31.16 34.25
N ASP A 173 6.54 31.60 35.30
CA ASP A 173 5.34 32.44 35.19
C ASP A 173 5.73 33.85 34.71
N GLY A 174 5.51 34.12 33.41
CA GLY A 174 5.80 35.41 32.78
C GLY A 174 7.28 35.73 32.57
N VAL A 175 8.20 34.78 32.79
CA VAL A 175 9.66 35.02 32.71
C VAL A 175 10.37 33.87 32.01
N LEU A 176 11.27 34.19 31.09
CA LEU A 176 12.25 33.25 30.53
C LEU A 176 13.58 33.39 31.27
N THR A 177 14.09 32.30 31.82
CA THR A 177 15.36 32.31 32.55
C THR A 177 16.41 31.50 31.81
N GLU A 178 17.52 32.13 31.44
CA GLU A 178 18.70 31.42 30.92
C GLU A 178 19.40 30.69 32.06
N VAL A 179 19.29 29.36 32.06
CA VAL A 179 19.86 28.51 33.12
C VAL A 179 21.28 28.08 32.75
N LYS A 180 21.50 27.72 31.47
CA LYS A 180 22.81 27.24 31.02
C LYS A 180 23.13 27.66 29.59
N HIS A 181 24.41 27.98 29.38
CA HIS A 181 24.99 28.25 28.07
C HIS A 181 26.27 27.42 27.92
N ALA A 182 26.40 26.70 26.81
CA ALA A 182 27.58 25.91 26.46
C ALA A 182 27.99 26.20 25.01
N GLN A 183 29.29 26.23 24.74
CA GLN A 183 29.82 26.27 23.37
C GLN A 183 30.35 24.89 23.00
N LEU A 184 29.79 24.32 21.94
CA LEU A 184 30.18 23.03 21.41
C LEU A 184 31.30 23.17 20.36
N GLU A 185 31.96 22.06 20.05
CA GLU A 185 33.07 21.99 19.11
C GLU A 185 32.67 22.30 17.67
N TYR A 186 31.42 21.97 17.30
CA TYR A 186 30.91 22.04 15.94
C TYR A 186 29.50 22.64 15.91
N GLU A 187 29.04 23.02 14.73
CA GLU A 187 27.68 23.51 14.54
C GLU A 187 26.63 22.41 14.75
N ILE A 188 25.46 22.84 15.23
CA ILE A 188 24.32 21.99 15.57
C ILE A 188 23.35 21.96 14.38
N SER A 189 22.88 20.77 14.02
CA SER A 189 21.97 20.58 12.89
C SER A 189 20.52 20.38 13.28
N CYS A 190 20.26 19.72 14.40
CA CYS A 190 18.92 19.41 14.90
C CYS A 190 18.95 19.21 16.42
N LEU A 191 17.82 19.46 17.07
CA LEU A 191 17.65 19.43 18.52
C LEU A 191 16.31 18.78 18.87
N ASP A 192 16.27 18.02 19.96
CA ASP A 192 15.01 17.57 20.55
C ASP A 192 15.10 17.42 22.08
N ILE A 193 14.02 17.81 22.75
CA ILE A 193 13.83 17.70 24.21
C ILE A 193 12.43 17.13 24.53
N ASN A 194 11.88 16.31 23.63
CA ASN A 194 10.58 15.71 23.87
C ASN A 194 10.64 14.88 25.17
N PRO A 195 9.74 15.12 26.15
CA PRO A 195 9.79 14.45 27.45
C PRO A 195 9.63 12.94 27.32
N ILE A 196 10.63 12.21 27.79
CA ILE A 196 10.65 10.75 27.84
C ILE A 196 10.84 10.30 29.29
N GLY A 197 9.75 9.96 29.98
CA GLY A 197 9.81 9.56 31.39
C GLY A 197 8.49 9.78 32.15
N GLU A 198 8.58 9.83 33.48
CA GLU A 198 7.41 10.00 34.35
C GLU A 198 6.80 11.41 34.28
N ASN A 199 7.60 12.44 33.97
CA ASN A 199 7.13 13.81 33.87
C ASN A 199 6.82 14.16 32.39
N PRO A 200 5.56 14.40 32.02
CA PRO A 200 5.18 14.70 30.64
C PRO A 200 5.58 16.11 30.20
N ASN A 201 5.93 17.00 31.13
CA ASN A 201 6.20 18.41 30.85
C ASN A 201 7.68 18.80 30.93
N TYR A 202 8.55 17.88 31.37
CA TYR A 202 9.96 18.15 31.64
C TYR A 202 10.83 17.00 31.13
N SER A 203 11.85 17.31 30.34
CA SER A 203 12.85 16.36 29.88
C SER A 203 14.14 16.45 30.70
N GLN A 204 14.68 15.28 31.04
CA GLN A 204 16.00 15.14 31.66
C GLN A 204 17.13 15.02 30.63
N LEU A 205 16.77 14.77 29.36
CA LEU A 205 17.71 14.49 28.28
C LEU A 205 17.45 15.43 27.10
N ALA A 206 18.52 15.83 26.43
CA ALA A 206 18.48 16.56 25.17
C ALA A 206 19.24 15.77 24.10
N ALA A 207 18.60 15.55 22.95
CA ALA A 207 19.24 14.99 21.78
C ALA A 207 19.73 16.10 20.85
N VAL A 208 21.00 16.04 20.44
CA VAL A 208 21.67 17.07 19.64
C VAL A 208 22.39 16.43 18.46
N GLY A 209 22.01 16.79 17.24
CA GLY A 209 22.72 16.41 16.02
C GLY A 209 23.79 17.42 15.64
N MET A 210 24.95 16.94 15.18
CA MET A 210 26.11 17.78 14.84
C MET A 210 26.40 17.75 13.33
N TRP A 211 26.90 18.87 12.78
CA TRP A 211 27.26 18.97 11.36
C TRP A 211 28.58 18.26 11.03
N THR A 212 29.69 18.70 11.65
CA THR A 212 31.04 18.40 11.15
C THR A 212 31.48 16.97 11.44
N ASP A 213 31.18 16.44 12.62
CA ASP A 213 31.57 15.08 13.01
C ASP A 213 30.44 14.05 12.85
N ILE A 214 29.31 14.48 12.28
CA ILE A 214 28.17 13.62 11.89
C ILE A 214 27.82 12.66 13.03
N SER A 215 27.54 13.25 14.19
CA SER A 215 27.23 12.54 15.43
C SER A 215 25.90 12.97 16.01
N VAL A 216 25.24 12.06 16.73
CA VAL A 216 24.18 12.43 17.68
C VAL A 216 24.74 12.33 19.08
N ARG A 217 24.47 13.37 19.87
CA ARG A 217 24.95 13.52 21.23
C ARG A 217 23.75 13.63 22.18
N ILE A 218 23.81 12.91 23.29
CA ILE A 218 22.82 13.02 24.37
C ILE A 218 23.43 13.85 25.49
N PHE A 219 22.73 14.91 25.88
CA PHE A 219 23.09 15.79 26.98
C PHE A 219 22.11 15.63 28.15
N SER A 220 22.60 15.82 29.36
CA SER A 220 21.75 15.96 30.56
C SER A 220 21.21 17.38 30.68
N LEU A 221 19.95 17.49 31.07
CA LEU A 221 19.32 18.76 31.47
C LEU A 221 19.17 18.80 33.00
N PRO A 222 19.44 19.95 33.65
CA PRO A 222 19.72 21.27 33.07
C PRO A 222 21.22 21.56 32.80
N ASP A 223 22.14 20.68 33.22
CA ASP A 223 23.57 21.00 33.27
C ASP A 223 24.27 21.09 31.91
N LEU A 224 23.69 20.53 30.86
CA LEU A 224 24.27 20.36 29.53
C LEU A 224 25.58 19.56 29.53
N ASN A 225 25.69 18.55 30.40
CA ASN A 225 26.82 17.62 30.36
C ASN A 225 26.58 16.54 29.30
N LEU A 226 27.58 16.30 28.45
CA LEU A 226 27.57 15.25 27.45
C LEU A 226 27.59 13.87 28.13
N ILE A 227 26.58 13.06 27.86
CA ILE A 227 26.45 11.68 28.38
C ILE A 227 26.97 10.69 27.35
N THR A 228 26.39 10.73 26.15
CA THR A 228 26.69 9.79 25.06
C THR A 228 26.98 10.54 23.79
N LYS A 229 27.99 10.08 23.05
CA LYS A 229 28.33 10.54 21.70
C LYS A 229 28.33 9.34 20.77
N GLU A 230 27.38 9.30 19.85
CA GLU A 230 27.24 8.23 18.88
C GLU A 230 27.59 8.74 17.48
N PRO A 231 28.67 8.24 16.84
CA PRO A 231 29.00 8.60 15.48
C PRO A 231 28.04 7.91 14.49
N LEU A 232 27.33 8.69 13.68
CA LEU A 232 26.42 8.14 12.68
C LEU A 232 27.20 7.58 11.48
N GLY A 233 28.36 8.17 11.16
CA GLY A 233 29.20 7.76 10.04
C GLY A 233 28.61 8.14 8.67
N GLY A 234 29.47 8.14 7.64
CA GLY A 234 29.14 8.65 6.31
C GLY A 234 29.45 10.14 6.14
N GLU A 235 28.90 10.76 5.10
CA GLU A 235 29.10 12.18 4.76
C GLU A 235 27.83 13.03 4.92
N ILE A 236 26.71 12.40 5.27
CA ILE A 236 25.39 13.05 5.34
C ILE A 236 25.05 13.43 6.78
N ILE A 237 24.73 14.70 7.00
CA ILE A 237 24.40 15.25 8.31
C ILE A 237 23.00 14.81 8.80
N PRO A 238 22.79 14.70 10.12
CA PRO A 238 21.46 14.55 10.69
C PRO A 238 20.64 15.82 10.49
N ARG A 239 19.37 15.69 10.12
CA ARG A 239 18.43 16.80 9.85
C ARG A 239 17.27 16.88 10.82
N SER A 240 16.90 15.77 11.45
CA SER A 240 15.87 15.73 12.49
C SER A 240 16.22 14.65 13.50
N VAL A 241 16.06 14.95 14.78
CA VAL A 241 16.16 13.99 15.88
C VAL A 241 14.87 14.04 16.69
N LEU A 242 14.47 12.91 17.26
CA LEU A 242 13.27 12.82 18.07
C LEU A 242 13.41 11.75 19.15
N LEU A 243 13.19 12.15 20.40
CA LEU A 243 13.01 11.28 21.54
C LEU A 243 11.55 10.83 21.61
N CYS A 244 11.30 9.54 21.69
CA CYS A 244 9.93 9.02 21.75
C CYS A 244 9.83 7.72 22.54
N VAL A 245 8.61 7.36 22.94
CA VAL A 245 8.32 6.11 23.65
C VAL A 245 7.26 5.34 22.85
N PHE A 246 7.55 4.07 22.55
CA PHE A 246 6.61 3.16 21.94
C PHE A 246 6.43 1.92 22.83
N GLU A 247 5.19 1.58 23.19
CA GLU A 247 4.87 0.42 24.05
C GLU A 247 5.73 0.34 25.34
N GLY A 248 6.08 1.50 25.92
CA GLY A 248 6.91 1.60 27.13
C GLY A 248 8.43 1.46 26.91
N ILE A 249 8.88 1.39 25.66
CA ILE A 249 10.30 1.36 25.29
C ILE A 249 10.70 2.73 24.73
N SER A 250 11.77 3.32 25.26
CA SER A 250 12.30 4.60 24.81
C SER A 250 13.22 4.44 23.61
N TYR A 251 13.02 5.29 22.61
CA TYR A 251 13.79 5.32 21.37
C TYR A 251 14.32 6.72 21.09
N LEU A 252 15.49 6.75 20.46
CA LEU A 252 15.99 7.91 19.73
C LEU A 252 15.87 7.61 18.23
N LEU A 253 15.14 8.46 17.53
CA LEU A 253 15.05 8.47 16.08
C LEU A 253 15.93 9.60 15.53
N CYS A 254 16.75 9.30 14.54
CA CYS A 254 17.65 10.25 13.89
C CYS A 254 17.52 10.14 12.37
N ALA A 255 16.92 11.14 11.75
CA ALA A 255 16.81 11.26 10.31
C ALA A 255 18.00 11.99 9.70
N LEU A 256 18.53 11.44 8.61
CA LEU A 256 19.61 12.02 7.81
C LEU A 256 19.05 12.83 6.63
N GLY A 257 19.91 13.64 6.02
CA GLY A 257 19.54 14.45 4.85
C GLY A 257 19.30 13.68 3.54
N ASP A 258 19.60 12.38 3.49
CA ASP A 258 19.48 11.51 2.31
C ASP A 258 18.27 10.57 2.39
N GLY A 259 17.32 10.84 3.29
CA GLY A 259 16.11 10.01 3.46
C GLY A 259 16.33 8.71 4.24
N HIS A 260 17.48 8.53 4.88
CA HIS A 260 17.68 7.45 5.85
C HIS A 260 17.27 7.85 7.27
N LEU A 261 16.68 6.89 7.98
CA LEU A 261 16.35 6.97 9.39
C LEU A 261 17.21 5.96 10.16
N LEU A 262 17.88 6.43 11.21
CA LEU A 262 18.52 5.62 12.22
C LEU A 262 17.63 5.56 13.46
N ASN A 263 17.38 4.37 13.99
CA ASN A 263 16.72 4.20 15.28
C ASN A 263 17.67 3.53 16.28
N PHE A 264 17.57 3.96 17.53
CA PHE A 264 18.35 3.47 18.66
C PHE A 264 17.42 3.21 19.83
N LEU A 265 17.70 2.15 20.58
CA LEU A 265 17.14 1.98 21.92
C LEU A 265 17.84 2.94 22.87
N LEU A 266 17.08 3.75 23.58
CA LEU A 266 17.60 4.71 24.54
C LEU A 266 17.30 4.23 25.95
N ASN A 267 18.36 4.10 26.77
CA ASN A 267 18.18 3.90 28.20
C ASN A 267 18.03 5.26 28.89
N THR A 268 16.84 5.56 29.43
CA THR A 268 16.56 6.85 30.09
C THR A 268 17.39 7.09 31.35
N SER A 269 17.84 6.03 32.03
CA SER A 269 18.61 6.14 33.27
C SER A 269 20.10 6.39 33.02
N THR A 270 20.67 5.78 31.97
CA THR A 270 22.10 5.91 31.65
C THR A 270 22.39 6.87 30.49
N GLY A 271 21.39 7.18 29.66
CA GLY A 271 21.54 7.96 28.44
C GLY A 271 22.31 7.23 27.33
N GLU A 272 22.54 5.92 27.45
CA GLU A 272 23.23 5.11 26.45
C GLU A 272 22.30 4.73 25.29
N LEU A 273 22.89 4.67 24.09
CA LEU A 273 22.22 4.27 22.85
C LEU A 273 22.66 2.85 22.45
N ALA A 274 21.69 1.97 22.18
CA ALA A 274 21.92 0.58 21.78
C ALA A 274 21.10 0.20 20.55
N ASP A 275 21.36 -0.98 20.00
CA ASP A 275 20.60 -1.60 18.89
C ASP A 275 20.34 -0.67 17.70
N ARG A 276 21.39 -0.04 17.21
CA ARG A 276 21.36 0.81 16.02
C ARG A 276 20.80 0.05 14.81
N LYS A 277 19.69 0.54 14.25
CA LYS A 277 19.14 0.05 12.97
C LYS A 277 19.00 1.20 11.98
N LYS A 278 19.28 0.92 10.70
CA LYS A 278 19.18 1.87 9.59
C LYS A 278 18.07 1.44 8.63
N VAL A 279 17.16 2.35 8.33
CA VAL A 279 16.04 2.15 7.40
C VAL A 279 16.05 3.31 6.39
N SER A 280 15.75 3.04 5.12
CA SER A 280 15.55 4.09 4.11
C SER A 280 14.05 4.33 3.97
N LEU A 281 13.61 5.57 4.20
CA LEU A 281 12.21 5.97 4.07
C LEU A 281 11.97 6.76 2.78
N GLY A 282 12.96 7.50 2.29
CA GLY A 282 12.85 8.33 1.10
C GLY A 282 14.21 8.71 0.54
N THR A 283 14.24 9.75 -0.29
CA THR A 283 15.49 10.35 -0.81
C THR A 283 15.69 11.80 -0.34
N GLN A 284 14.63 12.43 0.18
CA GLN A 284 14.66 13.78 0.72
C GLN A 284 14.89 13.78 2.25
N PRO A 285 15.36 14.90 2.83
CA PRO A 285 15.44 15.06 4.27
C PRO A 285 14.10 14.77 4.96
N ILE A 286 14.14 14.06 6.09
CA ILE A 286 12.93 13.69 6.83
C ILE A 286 12.76 14.62 8.03
N THR A 287 11.53 15.13 8.21
CA THR A 287 11.12 15.82 9.44
C THR A 287 10.27 14.87 10.29
N LEU A 288 10.66 14.65 11.54
CA LEU A 288 9.96 13.76 12.48
C LEU A 288 9.03 14.55 13.40
N ARG A 289 7.80 14.08 13.58
CA ARG A 289 6.83 14.64 14.53
C ARG A 289 6.03 13.55 15.22
N THR A 290 5.85 13.66 16.53
CA THR A 290 4.92 12.80 17.28
C THR A 290 3.49 13.24 17.06
N PHE A 291 2.57 12.27 16.99
CA PHE A 291 1.13 12.51 17.07
C PHE A 291 0.47 11.36 17.81
N SER A 292 -0.69 11.60 18.41
CA SER A 292 -1.50 10.56 19.04
C SER A 292 -2.68 10.20 18.16
N SER A 293 -2.95 8.91 18.01
CA SER A 293 -4.19 8.40 17.41
C SER A 293 -4.72 7.28 18.29
N LYS A 294 -6.02 7.28 18.60
CA LYS A 294 -6.67 6.26 19.46
C LYS A 294 -5.92 5.99 20.78
N ASN A 295 -5.39 7.02 21.42
CA ASN A 295 -4.58 6.96 22.65
C ASN A 295 -3.22 6.23 22.53
N THR A 296 -2.74 5.98 21.32
CA THR A 296 -1.38 5.48 21.07
C THR A 296 -0.53 6.56 20.39
N THR A 297 0.72 6.68 20.84
CA THR A 297 1.68 7.62 20.26
C THR A 297 2.34 7.00 19.03
N HIS A 298 2.36 7.78 17.95
CA HIS A 298 2.96 7.45 16.67
C HIS A 298 3.92 8.57 16.26
N VAL A 299 4.82 8.27 15.33
CA VAL A 299 5.71 9.27 14.74
C VAL A 299 5.45 9.35 13.25
N PHE A 300 5.22 10.55 12.75
CA PHE A 300 5.12 10.85 11.33
C PHE A 300 6.47 11.33 10.83
N ALA A 301 6.96 10.67 9.77
CA ALA A 301 8.15 11.02 9.02
C ALA A 301 7.71 11.73 7.73
N ALA A 302 7.76 13.05 7.73
CA ALA A 302 7.45 13.90 6.57
C ALA A 302 8.64 13.94 5.62
N SER A 303 8.43 13.56 4.36
CA SER A 303 9.45 13.47 3.31
C SER A 303 8.78 13.30 1.92
N ASP A 304 9.55 12.97 0.89
CA ASP A 304 9.09 12.53 -0.44
C ASP A 304 8.39 11.16 -0.41
N ARG A 305 8.46 10.47 0.72
CA ARG A 305 7.70 9.26 1.04
C ARG A 305 7.21 9.33 2.48
N PRO A 306 6.07 9.99 2.72
CA PRO A 306 5.56 10.16 4.07
C PRO A 306 5.31 8.80 4.70
N THR A 307 5.81 8.59 5.92
CA THR A 307 5.75 7.30 6.62
C THR A 307 5.29 7.49 8.05
N VAL A 308 4.38 6.64 8.52
CA VAL A 308 4.07 6.52 9.95
C VAL A 308 4.89 5.40 10.55
N ILE A 309 5.59 5.76 11.63
CA ILE A 309 6.37 4.87 12.47
C ILE A 309 5.53 4.58 13.71
N TYR A 310 5.29 3.31 13.96
CA TYR A 310 4.54 2.84 15.12
C TYR A 310 5.17 1.57 15.66
N SER A 311 4.74 1.13 16.85
CA SER A 311 5.12 -0.16 17.37
C SER A 311 3.91 -1.08 17.47
N SER A 312 4.15 -2.34 17.14
CA SER A 312 3.23 -3.45 17.36
C SER A 312 4.06 -4.64 17.82
N ASN A 313 3.64 -5.29 18.91
CA ASN A 313 4.36 -6.42 19.52
C ASN A 313 5.83 -6.10 19.84
N LYS A 314 6.11 -4.89 20.34
CA LYS A 314 7.44 -4.37 20.70
C LYS A 314 8.44 -4.29 19.55
N LYS A 315 7.95 -4.32 18.30
CA LYS A 315 8.75 -4.09 17.10
C LYS A 315 8.30 -2.79 16.45
N LEU A 316 9.25 -2.04 15.91
CA LEU A 316 8.94 -0.85 15.10
C LEU A 316 8.51 -1.29 13.71
N LEU A 317 7.40 -0.73 13.25
CA LEU A 317 6.84 -0.91 11.92
C LEU A 317 6.78 0.45 11.21
N TYR A 318 6.91 0.40 9.89
CA TYR A 318 6.94 1.55 9.01
C TYR A 318 5.85 1.36 7.96
N SER A 319 4.85 2.23 7.98
CA SER A 319 3.75 2.20 7.01
C SER A 319 3.73 3.49 6.21
N ASN A 320 3.85 3.38 4.89
CA ASN A 320 3.76 4.55 4.00
C ASN A 320 2.38 5.18 4.11
N VAL A 321 2.31 6.49 3.96
CA VAL A 321 1.06 7.25 3.86
C VAL A 321 0.78 7.50 2.39
N ASN A 322 -0.49 7.41 1.99
CA ASN A 322 -0.95 7.54 0.61
C ASN A 322 -0.96 8.99 0.10
N LEU A 323 0.14 9.70 0.34
CA LEU A 323 0.40 11.06 -0.12
C LEU A 323 1.74 11.09 -0.88
N LYS A 324 1.82 11.91 -1.93
CA LYS A 324 3.02 11.98 -2.77
C LYS A 324 4.22 12.54 -2.03
N GLU A 325 4.05 13.67 -1.36
CA GLU A 325 5.09 14.35 -0.61
C GLU A 325 4.44 15.13 0.53
N VAL A 326 5.10 15.14 1.68
CA VAL A 326 4.70 15.96 2.83
C VAL A 326 5.93 16.72 3.29
N SER A 327 5.86 18.05 3.24
CA SER A 327 6.96 18.92 3.68
C SER A 327 6.98 19.04 5.20
N HIS A 328 5.81 19.30 5.80
CA HIS A 328 5.62 19.46 7.23
C HIS A 328 4.27 18.86 7.65
N MET A 329 4.20 18.41 8.89
CA MET A 329 2.99 17.90 9.50
C MET A 329 2.95 18.36 10.95
N CYS A 330 1.76 18.64 11.48
CA CYS A 330 1.54 18.76 12.91
C CYS A 330 0.17 18.18 13.32
N PRO A 331 0.03 17.65 14.55
CA PRO A 331 -1.28 17.32 15.10
C PRO A 331 -2.15 18.58 15.19
N PHE A 332 -3.43 18.48 14.83
CA PHE A 332 -4.37 19.60 14.92
C PHE A 332 -5.74 19.10 15.36
N ASN A 333 -5.92 19.02 16.68
CA ASN A 333 -7.15 18.55 17.29
C ASN A 333 -8.04 19.74 17.65
N SER A 334 -8.84 20.22 16.70
CA SER A 334 -9.78 21.33 16.93
C SER A 334 -11.20 20.83 17.18
N ALA A 335 -12.09 21.69 17.67
CA ALA A 335 -13.49 21.32 17.89
C ALA A 335 -14.21 20.94 16.57
N ALA A 336 -13.88 21.63 15.48
CA ALA A 336 -14.42 21.35 14.13
C ALA A 336 -13.76 20.11 13.49
N PHE A 337 -12.47 19.90 13.77
CA PHE A 337 -11.67 18.80 13.24
C PHE A 337 -11.07 17.97 14.38
N PRO A 338 -11.87 17.10 15.04
CA PRO A 338 -11.39 16.27 16.14
C PRO A 338 -10.45 15.16 15.63
N ASP A 339 -9.39 14.88 16.38
CA ASP A 339 -8.37 13.86 16.07
C ASP A 339 -7.71 14.02 14.67
N SER A 340 -7.66 15.25 14.17
CA SER A 340 -7.12 15.57 12.84
C SER A 340 -5.63 15.97 12.85
N LEU A 341 -5.05 15.95 11.66
CA LEU A 341 -3.68 16.35 11.36
C LEU A 341 -3.70 17.48 10.33
N ALA A 342 -2.83 18.47 10.50
CA ALA A 342 -2.54 19.46 9.47
C ALA A 342 -1.28 19.05 8.70
N ILE A 343 -1.39 18.99 7.37
CA ILE A 343 -0.37 18.46 6.45
C ILE A 343 -0.08 19.50 5.37
N ALA A 344 1.18 19.90 5.25
CA ALA A 344 1.65 20.82 4.22
C ALA A 344 2.24 20.03 3.05
N LYS A 345 1.62 20.16 1.89
CA LYS A 345 2.06 19.62 0.60
C LYS A 345 2.68 20.73 -0.25
N GLU A 346 3.16 20.39 -1.44
CA GLU A 346 3.61 21.39 -2.40
C GLU A 346 2.42 22.25 -2.86
N GLY A 347 2.34 23.47 -2.32
CA GLY A 347 1.36 24.48 -2.73
C GLY A 347 -0.01 24.39 -2.04
N GLU A 348 -0.18 23.48 -1.08
CA GLU A 348 -1.45 23.23 -0.42
C GLU A 348 -1.25 22.88 1.06
N LEU A 349 -2.14 23.37 1.91
CA LEU A 349 -2.33 22.94 3.29
C LEU A 349 -3.62 22.13 3.38
N THR A 350 -3.54 20.89 3.84
CA THR A 350 -4.70 20.00 4.00
C THR A 350 -4.88 19.64 5.47
N ILE A 351 -6.11 19.62 5.95
CA ILE A 351 -6.50 19.10 7.27
C ILE A 351 -7.29 17.82 7.06
N GLY A 352 -6.94 16.76 7.78
CA GLY A 352 -7.63 15.50 7.65
C GLY A 352 -7.35 14.53 8.80
N THR A 353 -8.19 13.51 8.90
CA THR A 353 -7.98 12.42 9.84
C THR A 353 -7.12 11.34 9.21
N ILE A 354 -6.35 10.66 10.04
CA ILE A 354 -5.58 9.49 9.62
C ILE A 354 -6.41 8.23 9.79
N ASP A 355 -6.41 7.37 8.76
CA ASP A 355 -7.04 6.06 8.87
C ASP A 355 -6.32 5.18 9.89
N ASP A 356 -6.93 4.03 10.20
CA ASP A 356 -6.31 3.02 11.04
C ASP A 356 -4.90 2.68 10.54
N ILE A 357 -3.93 2.79 11.46
CA ILE A 357 -2.51 2.57 11.17
C ILE A 357 -2.29 1.07 10.96
N GLN A 358 -2.42 0.66 9.70
CA GLN A 358 -2.25 -0.70 9.21
C GLN A 358 -1.38 -0.71 7.95
N LYS A 359 -0.86 -1.87 7.57
CA LYS A 359 -0.09 -2.01 6.32
C LYS A 359 -0.97 -1.86 5.08
N LEU A 360 -2.21 -2.33 5.12
CA LEU A 360 -3.17 -2.26 4.01
C LEU A 360 -4.40 -1.49 4.43
N HIS A 361 -4.75 -0.45 3.66
CA HIS A 361 -6.01 0.25 3.79
C HIS A 361 -7.06 -0.41 2.89
N ILE A 362 -8.20 -0.79 3.49
CA ILE A 362 -9.31 -1.42 2.78
C ILE A 362 -10.55 -0.52 2.87
N ARG A 363 -10.94 0.11 1.76
CA ARG A 363 -12.21 0.85 1.65
C ARG A 363 -13.30 -0.08 1.12
N SER A 364 -14.36 -0.26 1.89
CA SER A 364 -15.52 -1.06 1.48
C SER A 364 -16.66 -0.17 1.01
N ILE A 365 -17.18 -0.44 -0.18
CA ILE A 365 -18.28 0.28 -0.82
C ILE A 365 -19.45 -0.70 -0.95
N PRO A 366 -20.54 -0.52 -0.18
CA PRO A 366 -21.69 -1.41 -0.24
C PRO A 366 -22.41 -1.23 -1.58
N LEU A 367 -22.68 -2.33 -2.28
CA LEU A 367 -23.47 -2.33 -3.52
C LEU A 367 -24.95 -2.65 -3.27
N GLY A 368 -25.24 -3.41 -2.21
CA GLY A 368 -26.60 -3.91 -1.95
C GLY A 368 -27.07 -4.96 -2.96
N GLU A 369 -26.15 -5.48 -3.78
CA GLU A 369 -26.36 -6.54 -4.77
C GLU A 369 -25.06 -7.33 -4.98
N HIS A 370 -25.17 -8.59 -5.40
CA HIS A 370 -24.03 -9.48 -5.54
C HIS A 370 -23.25 -9.19 -6.83
N ALA A 371 -22.02 -8.70 -6.72
CA ALA A 371 -21.16 -8.45 -7.87
C ALA A 371 -20.38 -9.72 -8.28
N ARG A 372 -20.40 -10.05 -9.58
CA ARG A 372 -19.76 -11.23 -10.15
C ARG A 372 -18.48 -10.92 -10.90
N ARG A 373 -18.45 -9.84 -11.69
CA ARG A 373 -17.34 -9.47 -12.58
C ARG A 373 -17.11 -7.97 -12.50
N ILE A 374 -15.88 -7.55 -12.71
CA ILE A 374 -15.50 -6.13 -12.78
C ILE A 374 -14.44 -5.94 -13.86
N CYS A 375 -14.55 -4.86 -14.61
CA CYS A 375 -13.49 -4.35 -15.47
C CYS A 375 -13.43 -2.82 -15.38
N HIS A 376 -12.24 -2.28 -15.63
CA HIS A 376 -11.95 -0.85 -15.62
C HIS A 376 -11.72 -0.35 -17.05
N GLN A 377 -12.16 0.87 -17.35
CA GLN A 377 -11.84 1.56 -18.59
C GLN A 377 -11.31 2.96 -18.27
N GLU A 378 -10.01 3.13 -18.43
CA GLU A 378 -9.30 4.37 -18.11
C GLU A 378 -9.76 5.55 -18.98
N GLN A 379 -10.10 5.30 -20.25
CA GLN A 379 -10.50 6.35 -21.20
C GLN A 379 -11.82 7.01 -20.80
N SER A 380 -12.75 6.26 -20.22
CA SER A 380 -14.05 6.76 -19.77
C SER A 380 -14.07 7.08 -18.26
N ARG A 381 -12.99 6.73 -17.52
CA ARG A 381 -12.93 6.84 -16.05
C ARG A 381 -14.08 6.12 -15.35
N THR A 382 -14.38 4.91 -15.82
CA THR A 382 -15.48 4.11 -15.27
C THR A 382 -15.07 2.68 -14.95
N PHE A 383 -15.84 2.06 -14.07
CA PHE A 383 -15.89 0.60 -13.91
C PHE A 383 -17.20 0.06 -14.48
N ALA A 384 -17.13 -1.08 -15.15
CA ALA A 384 -18.31 -1.87 -15.47
C ALA A 384 -18.32 -3.15 -14.61
N ILE A 385 -19.45 -3.42 -13.96
CA ILE A 385 -19.64 -4.63 -13.16
C ILE A 385 -20.82 -5.45 -13.68
N CYS A 386 -20.68 -6.77 -13.61
CA CYS A 386 -21.80 -7.69 -13.73
C CYS A 386 -22.34 -7.99 -12.34
N SER A 387 -23.60 -7.68 -12.07
CA SER A 387 -24.23 -7.91 -10.78
C SER A 387 -25.48 -8.77 -10.87
N LEU A 388 -25.92 -9.26 -9.72
CA LEU A 388 -27.09 -10.09 -9.52
C LEU A 388 -27.88 -9.53 -8.34
N LYS A 389 -29.19 -9.36 -8.52
CA LYS A 389 -30.12 -8.97 -7.47
C LYS A 389 -31.21 -10.02 -7.34
N SER A 390 -31.47 -10.47 -6.11
CA SER A 390 -32.56 -11.39 -5.79
C SER A 390 -33.82 -10.58 -5.45
N ASN A 391 -34.93 -10.89 -6.10
CA ASN A 391 -36.22 -10.25 -5.83
C ASN A 391 -37.05 -11.13 -4.88
N GLN A 392 -37.16 -10.74 -3.61
CA GLN A 392 -37.93 -11.46 -2.58
C GLN A 392 -39.45 -11.17 -2.60
N SER A 393 -39.98 -10.63 -3.71
CA SER A 393 -41.36 -10.14 -3.78
C SER A 393 -42.40 -11.18 -4.25
N SER A 394 -41.99 -12.40 -4.60
CA SER A 394 -42.89 -13.45 -5.10
C SER A 394 -42.57 -14.81 -4.48
N THR A 395 -43.55 -15.71 -4.44
CA THR A 395 -43.42 -17.13 -4.05
C THR A 395 -42.44 -17.96 -4.90
N GLU A 396 -41.81 -17.34 -5.90
CA GLU A 396 -40.70 -17.88 -6.69
C GLU A 396 -39.49 -16.93 -6.55
N ASP A 397 -38.36 -17.48 -6.13
CA ASP A 397 -37.08 -16.78 -6.10
C ASP A 397 -36.66 -16.45 -7.54
N SER A 398 -36.84 -15.19 -7.95
CA SER A 398 -36.41 -14.72 -9.27
C SER A 398 -35.11 -13.91 -9.15
N GLU A 399 -34.11 -14.31 -9.91
CA GLU A 399 -32.80 -13.69 -10.01
C GLU A 399 -32.75 -12.79 -11.25
N THR A 400 -32.39 -11.52 -11.08
CA THR A 400 -32.19 -10.58 -12.20
C THR A 400 -30.74 -10.14 -12.28
N HIS A 401 -30.14 -10.26 -13.46
CA HIS A 401 -28.77 -9.84 -13.72
C HIS A 401 -28.70 -8.46 -14.37
N TYR A 402 -27.65 -7.72 -14.03
CA TYR A 402 -27.41 -6.38 -14.55
C TYR A 402 -25.95 -6.21 -15.00
N ILE A 403 -25.75 -5.33 -15.96
CA ILE A 403 -24.46 -4.70 -16.25
C ILE A 403 -24.56 -3.26 -15.76
N ARG A 404 -23.77 -2.92 -14.75
CA ARG A 404 -23.77 -1.60 -14.11
C ARG A 404 -22.51 -0.85 -14.49
N LEU A 405 -22.66 0.45 -14.72
CA LEU A 405 -21.56 1.40 -14.90
C LEU A 405 -21.40 2.21 -13.62
N LEU A 406 -20.18 2.32 -13.13
CA LEU A 406 -19.82 3.10 -11.95
C LEU A 406 -18.72 4.09 -12.29
N ASP A 407 -18.71 5.21 -11.59
CA ASP A 407 -17.60 6.17 -11.63
C ASP A 407 -16.34 5.58 -10.97
N ASP A 408 -15.15 5.82 -11.53
CA ASP A 408 -13.91 5.26 -10.99
C ASP A 408 -13.36 5.96 -9.74
N GLN A 409 -13.90 7.13 -9.37
CA GLN A 409 -13.51 7.92 -8.20
C GLN A 409 -14.55 7.84 -7.09
N THR A 410 -15.81 8.13 -7.42
CA THR A 410 -16.92 8.18 -6.45
C THR A 410 -17.52 6.80 -6.20
N PHE A 411 -17.40 5.88 -7.16
CA PHE A 411 -18.04 4.56 -7.16
C PHE A 411 -19.57 4.62 -7.12
N GLU A 412 -20.15 5.74 -7.53
CA GLU A 412 -21.59 5.86 -7.68
C GLU A 412 -22.08 5.20 -8.98
N PHE A 413 -23.31 4.69 -8.95
CA PHE A 413 -23.93 4.10 -10.13
C PHE A 413 -24.29 5.18 -11.15
N ILE A 414 -23.69 5.12 -12.33
CA ILE A 414 -23.94 6.06 -13.43
C ILE A 414 -25.04 5.51 -14.36
N SER A 415 -24.92 4.24 -14.75
CA SER A 415 -25.79 3.62 -15.75
C SER A 415 -26.08 2.16 -15.43
N THR A 416 -27.20 1.65 -15.94
CA THR A 416 -27.64 0.27 -15.72
C THR A 416 -28.24 -0.28 -17.01
N TYR A 417 -27.78 -1.47 -17.38
CA TYR A 417 -28.37 -2.29 -18.41
C TYR A 417 -28.89 -3.58 -17.77
N GLN A 418 -30.20 -3.83 -17.87
CA GLN A 418 -30.84 -5.03 -17.34
C GLN A 418 -30.79 -6.13 -18.39
N LEU A 419 -30.38 -7.34 -17.99
CA LEU A 419 -30.40 -8.52 -18.85
C LEU A 419 -31.78 -9.17 -18.89
N ASP A 420 -31.99 -10.03 -19.89
CA ASP A 420 -33.27 -10.72 -20.09
C ASP A 420 -33.54 -11.75 -18.98
N THR A 421 -34.79 -12.21 -18.87
CA THR A 421 -35.17 -13.24 -17.89
C THR A 421 -34.38 -14.52 -18.16
N PHE A 422 -33.84 -15.13 -17.09
CA PHE A 422 -32.94 -16.29 -17.15
C PHE A 422 -31.58 -16.02 -17.85
N GLU A 423 -31.24 -14.77 -18.15
CA GLU A 423 -29.95 -14.41 -18.73
C GLU A 423 -28.93 -14.04 -17.65
N TYR A 424 -27.79 -14.74 -17.67
CA TYR A 424 -26.72 -14.63 -16.68
C TYR A 424 -25.52 -13.93 -17.30
N ALA A 425 -24.98 -12.94 -16.60
CA ALA A 425 -23.72 -12.30 -16.97
C ALA A 425 -22.53 -13.17 -16.54
N CYS A 426 -21.74 -13.66 -17.50
CA CYS A 426 -20.70 -14.67 -17.30
C CYS A 426 -19.27 -14.10 -17.38
N SER A 427 -19.05 -13.11 -18.26
CA SER A 427 -17.74 -12.47 -18.46
C SER A 427 -17.91 -11.00 -18.84
N ILE A 428 -16.90 -10.19 -18.53
CA ILE A 428 -16.84 -8.79 -18.95
C ILE A 428 -15.39 -8.39 -19.22
N LEU A 429 -15.19 -7.55 -20.23
CA LEU A 429 -13.89 -7.10 -20.69
C LEU A 429 -13.99 -5.67 -21.22
N SER A 430 -12.98 -4.85 -20.97
CA SER A 430 -12.76 -3.59 -21.70
C SER A 430 -11.69 -3.82 -22.77
N CYS A 431 -11.98 -3.49 -24.03
CA CYS A 431 -11.03 -3.67 -25.13
C CYS A 431 -11.24 -2.68 -26.28
N SER A 432 -10.20 -2.49 -27.09
CA SER A 432 -10.24 -1.79 -28.38
C SER A 432 -10.00 -2.76 -29.54
N PHE A 433 -10.40 -2.35 -30.74
CA PHE A 433 -10.29 -3.15 -31.96
C PHE A 433 -9.34 -2.46 -32.96
N SER A 434 -8.68 -3.24 -33.84
CA SER A 434 -7.63 -2.71 -34.74
C SER A 434 -8.10 -1.59 -35.68
N ASP A 435 -9.37 -1.69 -36.12
CA ASP A 435 -9.98 -0.82 -37.13
C ASP A 435 -10.95 0.22 -36.48
N ASP A 436 -10.76 0.51 -35.19
CA ASP A 436 -11.61 1.40 -34.41
C ASP A 436 -10.83 2.14 -33.32
N SER A 437 -10.97 3.46 -33.24
CA SER A 437 -10.36 4.27 -32.18
C SER A 437 -11.13 4.20 -30.87
N ASN A 438 -12.38 3.70 -30.90
CA ASN A 438 -13.22 3.60 -29.73
C ASN A 438 -12.80 2.44 -28.83
N VAL A 439 -13.15 2.55 -27.55
CA VAL A 439 -12.96 1.49 -26.54
C VAL A 439 -14.32 1.02 -26.07
N TYR A 440 -14.49 -0.30 -25.98
CA TYR A 440 -15.77 -0.94 -25.73
C TYR A 440 -15.74 -1.80 -24.48
N TYR A 441 -16.89 -1.90 -23.82
CA TYR A 441 -17.15 -2.95 -22.86
C TYR A 441 -17.84 -4.11 -23.56
N CYS A 442 -17.20 -5.28 -23.56
CA CYS A 442 -17.78 -6.52 -24.07
C CYS A 442 -18.24 -7.39 -22.90
N ALA A 443 -19.51 -7.78 -22.87
CA ALA A 443 -20.08 -8.68 -21.86
C ALA A 443 -20.56 -9.97 -22.51
N GLY A 444 -20.16 -11.11 -21.95
CA GLY A 444 -20.60 -12.44 -22.38
C GLY A 444 -21.67 -12.97 -21.44
N THR A 445 -22.77 -13.47 -22.01
CA THR A 445 -23.94 -13.95 -21.26
C THR A 445 -24.31 -15.40 -21.59
N ALA A 446 -25.19 -15.98 -20.78
CA ALA A 446 -25.75 -17.31 -20.97
C ALA A 446 -27.22 -17.33 -20.52
N TYR A 447 -28.09 -17.99 -21.29
CA TYR A 447 -29.48 -18.25 -20.87
C TYR A 447 -29.53 -19.55 -20.08
N VAL A 448 -29.73 -19.46 -18.77
CA VAL A 448 -29.73 -20.58 -17.83
C VAL A 448 -31.18 -20.99 -17.56
N LEU A 449 -31.64 -21.99 -18.31
CA LEU A 449 -32.99 -22.53 -18.17
C LEU A 449 -32.97 -23.71 -17.17
N PRO A 450 -33.95 -23.81 -16.24
CA PRO A 450 -33.99 -24.88 -15.24
C PRO A 450 -34.03 -26.31 -15.82
N GLU A 451 -34.49 -26.46 -17.06
CA GLU A 451 -34.60 -27.75 -17.73
C GLU A 451 -33.30 -28.19 -18.45
N GLU A 452 -32.29 -27.31 -18.53
CA GLU A 452 -31.03 -27.58 -19.21
C GLU A 452 -29.89 -27.82 -18.20
N ASN A 453 -29.13 -28.91 -18.39
CA ASN A 453 -27.92 -29.17 -17.60
C ASN A 453 -26.74 -28.26 -17.98
N GLU A 454 -26.73 -27.78 -19.23
CA GLU A 454 -25.71 -26.86 -19.76
C GLU A 454 -26.41 -25.83 -20.66
N PRO A 455 -26.12 -24.52 -20.51
CA PRO A 455 -26.74 -23.49 -21.35
C PRO A 455 -26.48 -23.73 -22.83
N THR A 456 -27.56 -23.84 -23.62
CA THR A 456 -27.48 -24.01 -25.07
C THR A 456 -27.45 -22.68 -25.84
N LYS A 457 -27.80 -21.58 -25.17
CA LYS A 457 -27.89 -20.22 -25.73
C LYS A 457 -27.16 -19.21 -24.86
N GLY A 458 -26.62 -18.18 -25.50
CA GLY A 458 -26.00 -17.02 -24.85
C GLY A 458 -25.74 -15.93 -25.88
N ARG A 459 -25.22 -14.78 -25.47
CA ARG A 459 -24.84 -13.71 -26.41
C ARG A 459 -23.62 -12.92 -25.93
N ILE A 460 -22.99 -12.22 -26.85
CA ILE A 460 -21.96 -11.22 -26.58
C ILE A 460 -22.58 -9.85 -26.84
N LEU A 461 -22.55 -8.99 -25.83
CA LEU A 461 -23.05 -7.63 -25.87
C LEU A 461 -21.86 -6.67 -25.91
N VAL A 462 -21.85 -5.73 -26.85
CA VAL A 462 -20.79 -4.73 -27.02
C VAL A 462 -21.35 -3.35 -26.73
N PHE A 463 -20.85 -2.72 -25.67
CA PHE A 463 -21.27 -1.42 -25.20
C PHE A 463 -20.21 -0.36 -25.44
N ILE A 464 -20.64 0.85 -25.77
CA ILE A 464 -19.83 2.06 -25.68
C ILE A 464 -20.36 2.91 -24.53
N VAL A 465 -19.46 3.66 -23.88
CA VAL A 465 -19.83 4.67 -22.89
C VAL A 465 -19.90 6.02 -23.59
N GLU A 466 -21.11 6.54 -23.75
CA GLU A 466 -21.37 7.87 -24.31
C GLU A 466 -22.29 8.64 -23.37
N ASP A 467 -21.94 9.90 -23.08
CA ASP A 467 -22.70 10.77 -22.16
C ASP A 467 -23.04 10.12 -20.81
N GLY A 468 -22.10 9.35 -20.26
CA GLY A 468 -22.28 8.63 -18.99
C GLY A 468 -23.28 7.48 -19.05
N LYS A 469 -23.61 6.96 -20.24
CA LYS A 469 -24.55 5.84 -20.40
C LYS A 469 -23.90 4.66 -21.12
N LEU A 470 -24.29 3.45 -20.71
CA LEU A 470 -24.00 2.23 -21.45
C LEU A 470 -24.94 2.14 -22.66
N GLN A 471 -24.41 2.41 -23.85
CA GLN A 471 -25.14 2.22 -25.10
C GLN A 471 -24.74 0.91 -25.76
N LEU A 472 -25.73 0.05 -26.04
CA LEU A 472 -25.51 -1.21 -26.76
C LEU A 472 -25.31 -0.91 -28.25
N ILE A 473 -24.14 -1.22 -28.79
CA ILE A 473 -23.77 -0.96 -30.19
C ILE A 473 -23.90 -2.21 -31.05
N ALA A 474 -23.59 -3.39 -30.49
CA ALA A 474 -23.75 -4.65 -31.19
C ALA A 474 -24.10 -5.78 -30.23
N GLU A 475 -24.87 -6.74 -30.72
CA GLU A 475 -25.08 -8.02 -30.06
C GLU A 475 -24.76 -9.17 -31.01
N LYS A 476 -24.23 -10.26 -30.44
CA LYS A 476 -23.92 -11.48 -31.18
C LYS A 476 -24.44 -12.69 -30.44
N GLU A 477 -25.44 -13.36 -31.00
CA GLU A 477 -25.92 -14.62 -30.47
C GLU A 477 -24.86 -15.73 -30.58
N THR A 478 -24.83 -16.59 -29.56
CA THR A 478 -23.90 -17.70 -29.45
C THR A 478 -24.64 -18.97 -29.04
N LYS A 479 -24.12 -20.12 -29.49
CA LYS A 479 -24.69 -21.45 -29.19
C LYS A 479 -24.07 -22.04 -27.92
N GLY A 480 -24.23 -21.32 -26.82
CA GLY A 480 -23.71 -21.73 -25.51
C GLY A 480 -23.46 -20.55 -24.60
N SER A 481 -22.94 -20.83 -23.41
CA SER A 481 -22.50 -19.85 -22.43
C SER A 481 -21.16 -19.24 -22.81
N VAL A 482 -21.04 -17.91 -22.73
CA VAL A 482 -19.79 -17.18 -22.95
C VAL A 482 -19.02 -17.03 -21.62
N TYR A 483 -18.24 -18.05 -21.26
CA TYR A 483 -17.56 -18.14 -19.97
C TYR A 483 -16.42 -17.14 -19.78
N SER A 484 -15.69 -16.82 -20.86
CA SER A 484 -14.55 -15.91 -20.82
C SER A 484 -14.44 -15.09 -22.10
N LEU A 485 -14.00 -13.84 -21.96
CA LEU A 485 -13.69 -12.92 -23.05
C LEU A 485 -12.28 -12.37 -22.83
N ASN A 486 -11.48 -12.29 -23.90
CA ASN A 486 -10.16 -11.66 -23.88
C ASN A 486 -9.93 -10.82 -25.13
N ALA A 487 -9.19 -9.73 -24.95
CA ALA A 487 -8.66 -8.96 -26.06
C ALA A 487 -7.48 -9.72 -26.67
N PHE A 488 -7.43 -9.82 -27.99
CA PHE A 488 -6.33 -10.48 -28.68
C PHE A 488 -6.05 -9.81 -30.02
N ASN A 489 -4.88 -9.15 -30.15
CA ASN A 489 -4.41 -8.52 -31.38
C ASN A 489 -5.47 -7.65 -32.09
N GLY A 490 -6.19 -6.82 -31.30
CA GLY A 490 -7.26 -5.94 -31.76
C GLY A 490 -8.53 -6.67 -32.25
N LYS A 491 -8.72 -7.91 -31.79
CA LYS A 491 -9.90 -8.76 -31.98
C LYS A 491 -10.41 -9.26 -30.62
N LEU A 492 -11.58 -9.89 -30.62
CA LEU A 492 -12.20 -10.46 -29.42
C LEU A 492 -12.13 -11.98 -29.43
N LEU A 493 -11.45 -12.58 -28.46
CA LEU A 493 -11.49 -14.02 -28.24
C LEU A 493 -12.56 -14.36 -27.20
N ALA A 494 -13.45 -15.29 -27.55
CA ALA A 494 -14.52 -15.75 -26.69
C ALA A 494 -14.45 -17.26 -26.45
N ALA A 495 -14.61 -17.67 -25.19
CA ALA A 495 -14.73 -19.05 -24.78
C ALA A 495 -16.22 -19.38 -24.60
N ILE A 496 -16.77 -20.20 -25.52
CA ILE A 496 -18.20 -20.50 -25.63
C ILE A 496 -18.39 -22.01 -25.47
N ASN A 497 -18.83 -22.46 -24.30
CA ASN A 497 -18.85 -23.89 -23.93
C ASN A 497 -17.53 -24.58 -24.30
N GLN A 498 -17.57 -25.54 -25.23
CA GLN A 498 -16.41 -26.32 -25.66
C GLN A 498 -15.62 -25.67 -26.82
N LYS A 499 -16.02 -24.49 -27.27
CA LYS A 499 -15.46 -23.76 -28.40
C LYS A 499 -14.66 -22.54 -27.95
N ILE A 500 -13.53 -22.31 -28.58
CA ILE A 500 -12.81 -21.05 -28.51
C ILE A 500 -13.00 -20.37 -29.87
N GLN A 501 -13.56 -19.17 -29.90
CA GLN A 501 -13.92 -18.45 -31.11
C GLN A 501 -13.27 -17.07 -31.14
N LEU A 502 -12.63 -16.74 -32.25
CA LEU A 502 -12.09 -15.40 -32.51
C LEU A 502 -13.08 -14.61 -33.37
N TYR A 503 -13.38 -13.40 -32.92
CA TYR A 503 -14.27 -12.46 -33.59
C TYR A 503 -13.50 -11.22 -34.05
N LYS A 504 -13.71 -10.85 -35.30
CA LYS A 504 -13.26 -9.59 -35.86
C LYS A 504 -14.38 -8.56 -35.77
N TRP A 505 -14.02 -7.33 -35.42
CA TRP A 505 -14.93 -6.18 -35.44
C TRP A 505 -14.99 -5.61 -36.86
N MET A 506 -16.16 -5.67 -37.49
CA MET A 506 -16.35 -5.30 -38.89
C MET A 506 -17.39 -4.19 -39.01
N LEU A 507 -17.09 -3.17 -39.83
CA LEU A 507 -18.04 -2.15 -40.25
C LEU A 507 -18.83 -2.68 -41.46
N ARG A 508 -20.15 -2.69 -41.36
CA ARG A 508 -21.06 -3.05 -42.44
C ARG A 508 -21.28 -1.85 -43.37
N ASP A 509 -21.77 -2.13 -44.57
CA ASP A 509 -22.09 -1.13 -45.58
C ASP A 509 -23.19 -0.15 -45.13
N ASP A 510 -24.02 -0.54 -44.15
CA ASP A 510 -25.06 0.27 -43.54
C ASP A 510 -24.54 1.23 -42.44
N GLY A 511 -23.22 1.23 -42.18
CA GLY A 511 -22.58 2.04 -41.14
C GLY A 511 -22.65 1.44 -39.73
N THR A 512 -23.34 0.32 -39.53
CA THR A 512 -23.37 -0.41 -38.26
C THR A 512 -22.13 -1.30 -38.11
N ARG A 513 -21.77 -1.64 -36.87
CA ARG A 513 -20.65 -2.53 -36.59
C ARG A 513 -21.14 -3.87 -36.06
N GLU A 514 -20.44 -4.94 -36.40
CA GLU A 514 -20.76 -6.28 -35.91
C GLU A 514 -19.53 -7.11 -35.57
N LEU A 515 -19.74 -8.12 -34.71
CA LEU A 515 -18.78 -9.18 -34.48
C LEU A 515 -18.95 -10.28 -35.54
N GLN A 516 -17.98 -10.35 -36.45
CA GLN A 516 -17.87 -11.41 -37.45
C GLN A 516 -16.97 -12.53 -36.93
N SER A 517 -17.46 -13.76 -36.99
CA SER A 517 -16.67 -14.94 -36.64
C SER A 517 -15.57 -15.15 -37.68
N GLU A 518 -14.32 -15.19 -37.24
CA GLU A 518 -13.17 -15.39 -38.12
C GLU A 518 -12.70 -16.84 -38.11
N CYS A 519 -12.33 -17.34 -36.93
CA CYS A 519 -11.87 -18.71 -36.75
C CYS A 519 -12.25 -19.26 -35.38
N GLY A 520 -12.27 -20.57 -35.26
CA GLY A 520 -12.60 -21.22 -33.99
C GLY A 520 -11.97 -22.59 -33.86
N HIS A 521 -11.72 -22.99 -32.62
CA HIS A 521 -11.30 -24.34 -32.26
C HIS A 521 -12.39 -25.01 -31.44
N HIS A 522 -12.79 -26.21 -31.87
CA HIS A 522 -13.74 -27.03 -31.15
C HIS A 522 -12.98 -28.16 -30.46
N GLY A 523 -13.02 -28.20 -29.13
CA GLY A 523 -12.55 -29.35 -28.38
C GLY A 523 -13.71 -30.12 -27.77
N HIS A 524 -13.38 -31.16 -27.02
CA HIS A 524 -14.34 -32.02 -26.33
C HIS A 524 -14.60 -31.61 -24.88
N ILE A 525 -14.03 -30.49 -24.45
CA ILE A 525 -14.06 -30.04 -23.07
C ILE A 525 -14.31 -28.53 -23.00
N LEU A 526 -15.01 -28.12 -21.94
CA LEU A 526 -15.39 -26.73 -21.68
C LEU A 526 -14.15 -25.84 -21.59
N ALA A 527 -14.18 -24.70 -22.27
CA ALA A 527 -13.22 -23.62 -22.13
C ALA A 527 -13.81 -22.61 -21.14
N LEU A 528 -13.53 -22.77 -19.86
CA LEU A 528 -14.02 -21.85 -18.83
C LEU A 528 -13.12 -20.63 -18.65
N TYR A 529 -11.81 -20.86 -18.75
CA TYR A 529 -10.80 -19.84 -18.56
C TYR A 529 -9.88 -19.82 -19.78
N VAL A 530 -9.59 -18.61 -20.24
CA VAL A 530 -8.65 -18.34 -21.32
C VAL A 530 -7.78 -17.18 -20.87
N GLN A 531 -6.50 -17.21 -21.22
CA GLN A 531 -5.56 -16.13 -20.98
C GLN A 531 -4.73 -15.86 -22.23
N THR A 532 -4.32 -14.61 -22.42
CA THR A 532 -3.56 -14.15 -23.60
C THR A 532 -2.33 -13.38 -23.12
N ARG A 533 -1.22 -13.50 -23.84
CA ARG A 533 0.02 -12.73 -23.59
C ARG A 533 0.65 -12.42 -24.94
N GLY A 534 1.01 -11.17 -25.24
CA GLY A 534 1.53 -10.80 -26.57
C GLY A 534 0.72 -11.40 -27.74
N ASP A 535 1.43 -12.07 -28.65
CA ASP A 535 0.84 -12.81 -29.78
C ASP A 535 0.47 -14.27 -29.46
N PHE A 536 0.49 -14.69 -28.19
CA PHE A 536 0.24 -16.08 -27.78
C PHE A 536 -1.25 -16.43 -27.84
N ILE A 537 -1.78 -16.57 -29.06
CA ILE A 537 -2.89 -17.42 -29.52
C ILE A 537 -2.59 -17.68 -31.01
N VAL A 538 -2.35 -18.93 -31.45
CA VAL A 538 -1.78 -19.17 -32.79
C VAL A 538 -2.71 -18.77 -33.95
N HIS A 539 -2.12 -18.06 -34.91
CA HIS A 539 -2.52 -17.90 -36.30
C HIS A 539 -1.33 -18.23 -37.22
N GLU A 540 -1.48 -19.21 -38.11
CA GLU A 540 -1.02 -19.13 -39.51
C GLU A 540 -2.18 -19.67 -40.36
N GLU A 541 -2.75 -18.79 -41.19
CA GLU A 541 -3.91 -19.02 -42.09
C GLU A 541 -5.18 -19.60 -41.42
N GLY A 542 -5.94 -18.73 -40.77
CA GLY A 542 -7.40 -18.89 -40.63
C GLY A 542 -7.93 -19.90 -39.60
N ALA A 543 -7.08 -20.58 -38.82
CA ALA A 543 -7.52 -21.54 -37.80
C ALA A 543 -6.77 -21.40 -36.45
N ILE A 544 -7.47 -21.77 -35.37
CA ILE A 544 -6.94 -21.84 -34.00
C ILE A 544 -6.34 -23.25 -33.79
N GLU A 545 -5.03 -23.35 -33.60
CA GLU A 545 -4.31 -24.63 -33.44
C GLU A 545 -3.94 -24.91 -31.97
N GLU A 546 -4.25 -26.11 -31.49
CA GLU A 546 -3.80 -26.60 -30.19
C GLU A 546 -2.37 -27.11 -30.29
N ARG A 547 -1.48 -26.63 -29.39
CA ARG A 547 -0.04 -26.90 -29.51
C ARG A 547 0.54 -27.71 -28.36
N ALA A 548 -0.04 -27.62 -27.18
CA ALA A 548 0.31 -28.49 -26.06
C ALA A 548 -0.88 -28.63 -25.11
N ARG A 549 -0.96 -29.78 -24.46
CA ARG A 549 -2.01 -30.12 -23.50
C ARG A 549 -1.40 -30.72 -22.24
N ASP A 550 -1.95 -30.34 -21.08
CA ASP A 550 -1.80 -31.15 -19.87
C ASP A 550 -2.87 -32.25 -19.85
N TYR A 551 -2.44 -33.51 -19.79
CA TYR A 551 -3.32 -34.67 -19.77
C TYR A 551 -3.77 -35.05 -18.37
N ASN A 552 -3.29 -34.37 -17.32
CA ASN A 552 -3.79 -34.54 -15.98
C ASN A 552 -5.22 -33.97 -15.89
N ALA A 553 -6.15 -34.79 -15.42
CA ALA A 553 -7.51 -34.33 -15.18
C ALA A 553 -7.58 -33.65 -13.80
N ASN A 554 -7.31 -32.34 -13.82
CA ASN A 554 -7.45 -31.41 -12.70
C ASN A 554 -8.73 -30.58 -12.88
N TRP A 555 -9.39 -30.23 -11.78
CA TRP A 555 -10.60 -29.43 -11.78
C TRP A 555 -10.24 -27.98 -11.48
N MET A 556 -10.19 -27.17 -12.52
CA MET A 556 -9.49 -25.89 -12.50
C MET A 556 -10.34 -24.77 -11.88
N ALA A 557 -9.72 -23.92 -11.07
CA ALA A 557 -10.37 -22.78 -10.44
C ALA A 557 -9.90 -21.45 -11.05
N ALA A 558 -8.61 -21.35 -11.39
CA ALA A 558 -8.03 -20.19 -12.04
C ALA A 558 -6.75 -20.58 -12.82
N VAL A 559 -6.38 -19.75 -13.80
CA VAL A 559 -5.19 -19.93 -14.63
C VAL A 559 -4.50 -18.60 -14.89
N GLU A 560 -3.18 -18.63 -15.06
CA GLU A 560 -2.39 -17.45 -15.43
C GLU A 560 -1.13 -17.86 -16.21
N ILE A 561 -0.64 -16.96 -17.05
CA ILE A 561 0.59 -17.16 -17.82
C ILE A 561 1.73 -16.43 -17.09
N LEU A 562 2.67 -17.16 -16.49
CA LEU A 562 3.80 -16.54 -15.76
C LEU A 562 4.81 -15.95 -16.75
N ASP A 563 5.19 -16.75 -17.75
CA ASP A 563 6.07 -16.38 -18.85
C ASP A 563 5.68 -17.14 -20.13
N ASP A 564 6.54 -17.13 -21.14
CA ASP A 564 6.24 -17.69 -22.45
C ASP A 564 6.17 -19.23 -22.46
N ASP A 565 6.80 -19.90 -21.48
CA ASP A 565 6.92 -21.36 -21.39
C ASP A 565 6.31 -21.95 -20.10
N ILE A 566 6.07 -21.15 -19.06
CA ILE A 566 5.56 -21.58 -17.75
C ILE A 566 4.18 -20.99 -17.51
N TYR A 567 3.25 -21.89 -17.20
CA TYR A 567 1.86 -21.58 -16.93
C TYR A 567 1.48 -22.00 -15.51
N LEU A 568 0.66 -21.20 -14.85
CA LEU A 568 0.18 -21.41 -13.49
C LEU A 568 -1.28 -21.86 -13.51
N GLY A 569 -1.59 -22.86 -12.69
CA GLY A 569 -2.94 -23.36 -12.47
C GLY A 569 -3.28 -23.46 -10.99
N ALA A 570 -4.53 -23.17 -10.65
CA ALA A 570 -5.14 -23.51 -9.37
C ALA A 570 -6.28 -24.52 -9.58
N GLU A 571 -6.45 -25.47 -8.67
CA GLU A 571 -7.52 -26.47 -8.71
C GLU A 571 -8.42 -26.47 -7.47
N ASN A 572 -9.59 -27.09 -7.59
CA ASN A 572 -10.64 -27.17 -6.57
C ASN A 572 -10.21 -27.85 -5.25
N ASN A 573 -9.17 -28.69 -5.29
CA ASN A 573 -8.55 -29.31 -4.12
C ASN A 573 -7.57 -28.37 -3.38
N PHE A 574 -7.66 -27.06 -3.64
CA PHE A 574 -6.85 -26.01 -3.01
C PHE A 574 -5.34 -26.09 -3.33
N ASN A 575 -4.99 -26.70 -4.46
CA ASN A 575 -3.61 -26.83 -4.92
C ASN A 575 -3.27 -25.79 -5.99
N LEU A 576 -2.00 -25.41 -6.01
CA LEU A 576 -1.33 -24.72 -7.09
C LEU A 576 -0.40 -25.69 -7.82
N PHE A 577 -0.28 -25.52 -9.12
CA PHE A 577 0.71 -26.23 -9.91
C PHE A 577 1.19 -25.36 -11.07
N THR A 578 2.42 -25.59 -11.50
CA THR A 578 2.96 -25.00 -12.72
C THR A 578 3.24 -26.08 -13.75
N VAL A 579 2.91 -25.77 -14.99
CA VAL A 579 3.25 -26.61 -16.13
C VAL A 579 4.18 -25.86 -17.07
N ARG A 580 5.16 -26.57 -17.59
CA ARG A 580 6.16 -26.04 -18.52
C ARG A 580 5.96 -26.66 -19.89
N LYS A 581 6.07 -25.84 -20.92
CA LYS A 581 6.13 -26.27 -22.31
C LYS A 581 7.47 -26.93 -22.63
N ASN A 582 7.45 -28.13 -23.18
CA ASN A 582 8.66 -28.81 -23.66
C ASN A 582 8.97 -28.41 -25.11
N SER A 583 9.45 -27.19 -25.32
CA SER A 583 9.80 -26.67 -26.66
C SER A 583 10.94 -27.44 -27.32
N GLU A 584 11.81 -28.08 -26.53
CA GLU A 584 12.99 -28.82 -26.99
C GLU A 584 12.72 -30.31 -27.25
N GLY A 585 11.47 -30.77 -27.10
CA GLY A 585 11.09 -32.17 -27.35
C GLY A 585 11.58 -32.68 -28.70
N ALA A 586 12.04 -33.92 -28.74
CA ALA A 586 12.59 -34.54 -29.96
C ALA A 586 11.47 -34.90 -30.95
N THR A 587 10.28 -35.20 -30.43
CA THR A 587 9.08 -35.55 -31.20
C THR A 587 7.98 -34.50 -31.06
N ASP A 588 7.07 -34.45 -32.04
CA ASP A 588 5.91 -33.54 -31.97
C ASP A 588 4.93 -33.94 -30.86
N GLU A 589 4.89 -35.23 -30.46
CA GLU A 589 4.10 -35.71 -29.33
C GLU A 589 4.64 -35.19 -27.98
N GLU A 590 5.97 -35.21 -27.80
CA GLU A 590 6.62 -34.64 -26.61
C GLU A 590 6.41 -33.12 -26.53
N ARG A 591 6.52 -32.41 -27.66
CA ARG A 591 6.23 -30.97 -27.73
C ARG A 591 4.75 -30.65 -27.47
N GLY A 592 3.88 -31.60 -27.81
CA GLY A 592 2.44 -31.55 -27.58
C GLY A 592 2.01 -31.78 -26.12
N ARG A 593 2.94 -32.07 -25.22
CA ARG A 593 2.65 -32.35 -23.81
C ARG A 593 3.21 -31.26 -22.90
N LEU A 594 2.37 -30.76 -22.01
CA LEU A 594 2.79 -29.90 -20.91
C LEU A 594 3.35 -30.77 -19.76
N GLU A 595 4.53 -30.41 -19.27
CA GLU A 595 5.20 -31.10 -18.16
C GLU A 595 4.87 -30.40 -16.85
N VAL A 596 4.47 -31.16 -15.83
CA VAL A 596 4.26 -30.58 -14.49
C VAL A 596 5.61 -30.24 -13.87
N ALA A 597 5.88 -28.95 -13.77
CA ALA A 597 7.11 -28.38 -13.26
C ALA A 597 7.07 -28.18 -11.74
N GLY A 598 5.95 -27.67 -11.20
CA GLY A 598 5.80 -27.38 -9.78
C GLY A 598 4.43 -27.80 -9.23
N GLU A 599 4.39 -28.17 -7.96
CA GLU A 599 3.19 -28.66 -7.27
C GLU A 599 3.22 -28.19 -5.82
N TYR A 600 2.10 -27.67 -5.32
CA TYR A 600 2.01 -27.06 -3.99
C TYR A 600 0.58 -27.03 -3.46
N HIS A 601 0.36 -27.40 -2.19
CA HIS A 601 -0.93 -27.22 -1.54
C HIS A 601 -1.01 -25.85 -0.85
N LEU A 602 -1.88 -24.99 -1.39
CA LEU A 602 -2.09 -23.64 -0.86
C LEU A 602 -3.00 -23.67 0.38
N GLY A 603 -4.03 -24.53 0.37
CA GLY A 603 -5.06 -24.59 1.40
C GLY A 603 -6.18 -23.55 1.22
N GLU A 604 -6.16 -22.81 0.12
CA GLU A 604 -7.14 -21.78 -0.23
C GLU A 604 -7.73 -22.01 -1.63
N PHE A 605 -9.00 -21.62 -1.82
CA PHE A 605 -9.66 -21.69 -3.12
C PHE A 605 -9.41 -20.42 -3.92
N VAL A 606 -8.50 -20.48 -4.89
CA VAL A 606 -8.14 -19.32 -5.73
C VAL A 606 -9.22 -19.07 -6.78
N ASN A 607 -9.76 -17.86 -6.80
CA ASN A 607 -10.83 -17.46 -7.70
C ASN A 607 -10.30 -16.68 -8.92
N ARG A 608 -9.23 -15.89 -8.74
CA ARG A 608 -8.59 -15.13 -9.82
C ARG A 608 -7.10 -14.94 -9.59
N PHE A 609 -6.37 -14.94 -10.70
CA PHE A 609 -5.01 -14.43 -10.82
C PHE A 609 -5.01 -13.12 -11.60
N ARG A 610 -4.04 -12.25 -11.32
CA ARG A 610 -3.75 -11.08 -12.15
C ARG A 610 -2.31 -10.62 -11.96
N HIS A 611 -1.63 -10.35 -13.06
CA HIS A 611 -0.32 -9.69 -13.04
C HIS A 611 -0.41 -8.32 -12.37
N GLY A 612 0.54 -8.01 -11.50
CA GLY A 612 0.61 -6.74 -10.78
C GLY A 612 1.29 -6.88 -9.42
N SER A 613 1.52 -5.74 -8.77
CA SER A 613 1.99 -5.66 -7.38
C SER A 613 1.21 -4.57 -6.65
N LEU A 614 0.97 -4.76 -5.35
CA LEU A 614 0.41 -3.75 -4.46
C LEU A 614 1.49 -2.80 -3.91
N VAL A 615 2.77 -3.11 -4.12
CA VAL A 615 3.90 -2.31 -3.64
C VAL A 615 4.43 -1.40 -4.75
N MET A 616 4.82 -0.17 -4.39
CA MET A 616 5.56 0.69 -5.31
C MET A 616 6.93 0.09 -5.62
N ARG A 617 7.18 -0.21 -6.89
CA ARG A 617 8.48 -0.69 -7.36
C ARG A 617 9.50 0.46 -7.30
N LEU A 618 10.58 0.28 -6.54
CA LEU A 618 11.70 1.22 -6.51
C LEU A 618 12.56 1.01 -7.77
N PRO A 619 12.88 2.07 -8.54
CA PRO A 619 13.69 1.96 -9.76
C PRO A 619 15.07 1.32 -9.54
N ASP A 620 15.65 1.52 -8.36
CA ASP A 620 17.01 1.08 -8.00
C ASP A 620 17.06 -0.22 -7.17
N SER A 621 15.95 -0.96 -7.05
CA SER A 621 15.93 -2.23 -6.31
C SER A 621 15.91 -3.44 -7.27
N ASP A 622 16.88 -4.34 -7.13
CA ASP A 622 16.91 -5.61 -7.87
C ASP A 622 15.65 -6.45 -7.61
N VAL A 623 15.05 -6.31 -6.42
CA VAL A 623 13.80 -6.97 -6.02
C VAL A 623 12.57 -6.43 -6.77
N GLY A 624 12.57 -5.14 -7.15
CA GLY A 624 11.50 -4.52 -7.91
C GLY A 624 11.34 -5.04 -9.34
N GLN A 625 12.31 -5.80 -9.84
CA GLN A 625 12.28 -6.42 -11.17
C GLN A 625 11.65 -7.83 -11.16
N ILE A 626 11.41 -8.44 -9.99
CA ILE A 626 10.84 -9.78 -9.90
C ILE A 626 9.38 -9.75 -10.40
N PRO A 627 9.02 -10.56 -11.41
CA PRO A 627 7.65 -10.65 -11.88
C PRO A 627 6.72 -11.22 -10.79
N THR A 628 5.58 -10.57 -10.58
CA THR A 628 4.61 -10.94 -9.56
C THR A 628 3.20 -11.08 -10.11
N VAL A 629 2.48 -12.07 -9.59
CA VAL A 629 1.06 -12.33 -9.85
C VAL A 629 0.32 -12.28 -8.52
N ILE A 630 -0.72 -11.45 -8.45
CA ILE A 630 -1.62 -11.38 -7.31
C ILE A 630 -2.73 -12.41 -7.50
N PHE A 631 -3.17 -13.05 -6.42
CA PHE A 631 -4.34 -13.91 -6.42
C PHE A 631 -5.32 -13.57 -5.30
N GLY A 632 -6.60 -13.79 -5.56
CA GLY A 632 -7.68 -13.61 -4.59
C GLY A 632 -8.43 -14.92 -4.36
N THR A 633 -8.77 -15.20 -3.10
CA THR A 633 -9.41 -16.46 -2.67
C THR A 633 -10.85 -16.24 -2.22
N VAL A 634 -11.62 -17.34 -2.10
CA VAL A 634 -13.01 -17.32 -1.60
C VAL A 634 -13.10 -16.84 -0.14
N ASN A 635 -12.08 -17.11 0.68
CA ASN A 635 -12.04 -16.64 2.07
C ASN A 635 -11.62 -15.16 2.20
N GLY A 636 -11.33 -14.51 1.07
CA GLY A 636 -10.87 -13.12 1.01
C GLY A 636 -9.37 -12.94 1.26
N VAL A 637 -8.58 -14.00 1.17
CA VAL A 637 -7.12 -13.91 1.22
C VAL A 637 -6.61 -13.30 -0.08
N ILE A 638 -5.62 -12.42 0.04
CA ILE A 638 -4.84 -11.89 -1.09
C ILE A 638 -3.44 -12.44 -0.93
N GLY A 639 -2.96 -13.14 -1.95
CA GLY A 639 -1.59 -13.62 -1.97
C GLY A 639 -0.84 -13.13 -3.21
N VAL A 640 0.48 -13.25 -3.14
CA VAL A 640 1.40 -12.88 -4.21
C VAL A 640 2.26 -14.08 -4.56
N ILE A 641 2.37 -14.39 -5.85
CA ILE A 641 3.29 -15.38 -6.41
C ILE A 641 4.39 -14.62 -7.14
N ALA A 642 5.64 -14.86 -6.74
CA ALA A 642 6.81 -14.22 -7.31
C ALA A 642 7.67 -15.25 -8.06
N SER A 643 8.05 -14.95 -9.30
CA SER A 643 8.92 -15.81 -10.11
C SER A 643 10.39 -15.52 -9.79
N LEU A 644 10.98 -16.34 -8.92
CA LEU A 644 12.33 -16.12 -8.40
C LEU A 644 13.44 -16.60 -9.36
N PRO A 645 14.59 -15.89 -9.42
CA PRO A 645 15.80 -16.39 -10.06
C PRO A 645 16.29 -17.70 -9.41
N HIS A 646 16.91 -18.58 -10.21
CA HIS A 646 17.33 -19.92 -9.75
C HIS A 646 18.26 -19.89 -8.52
N GLU A 647 19.23 -18.99 -8.48
CA GLU A 647 20.15 -18.87 -7.34
C GLU A 647 19.43 -18.46 -6.05
N GLN A 648 18.45 -17.55 -6.15
CA GLN A 648 17.63 -17.14 -5.01
C GLN A 648 16.72 -18.28 -4.55
N TYR A 649 16.12 -19.04 -5.48
CA TYR A 649 15.32 -20.22 -5.15
C TYR A 649 16.12 -21.23 -4.32
N LEU A 650 17.31 -21.62 -4.77
CA LEU A 650 18.15 -22.60 -4.06
C LEU A 650 18.52 -22.13 -2.64
N PHE A 651 18.81 -20.83 -2.50
CA PHE A 651 19.10 -20.24 -1.21
C PHE A 651 17.90 -20.31 -0.26
N LEU A 652 16.72 -19.91 -0.74
CA LEU A 652 15.50 -19.88 0.06
C LEU A 652 14.94 -21.27 0.36
N GLU A 653 15.12 -22.23 -0.55
CA GLU A 653 14.79 -23.64 -0.31
C GLU A 653 15.63 -24.22 0.84
N LYS A 654 16.93 -23.89 0.88
CA LYS A 654 17.81 -24.26 1.99
C LYS A 654 17.35 -23.60 3.30
N LEU A 655 16.97 -22.32 3.25
CA LEU A 655 16.46 -21.59 4.42
C LEU A 655 15.17 -22.22 4.94
N GLN A 656 14.18 -22.46 4.08
CA GLN A 656 12.92 -23.13 4.40
C GLN A 656 13.16 -24.49 5.06
N SER A 657 14.08 -25.28 4.51
CA SER A 657 14.43 -26.60 5.04
C SER A 657 15.05 -26.56 6.44
N ASN A 658 15.79 -25.49 6.77
CA ASN A 658 16.32 -25.29 8.11
C ASN A 658 15.25 -24.73 9.06
N LEU A 659 14.39 -23.82 8.60
CA LEU A 659 13.27 -23.29 9.38
C LEU A 659 12.29 -24.39 9.81
N ARG A 660 11.99 -25.35 8.93
CA ARG A 660 11.15 -26.52 9.25
C ARG A 660 11.65 -27.35 10.43
N LYS A 661 12.96 -27.36 10.71
CA LYS A 661 13.55 -28.10 11.83
C LYS A 661 13.41 -27.36 13.16
N VAL A 662 13.41 -26.03 13.10
CA VAL A 662 13.42 -25.14 14.27
C VAL A 662 11.99 -24.73 14.68
N ILE A 663 11.13 -24.53 13.69
CA ILE A 663 9.73 -24.15 13.86
C ILE A 663 8.88 -25.41 13.92
N LYS A 664 8.17 -25.59 15.03
CA LYS A 664 7.21 -26.69 15.20
C LYS A 664 5.81 -26.19 14.89
N GLY A 665 5.11 -26.89 14.01
CA GLY A 665 3.71 -26.60 13.70
C GLY A 665 2.83 -26.71 14.95
N VAL A 666 1.79 -25.88 15.01
CA VAL A 666 0.78 -25.94 16.07
C VAL A 666 0.12 -27.33 16.04
N GLY A 667 0.02 -27.97 17.22
CA GLY A 667 -0.50 -29.33 17.31
C GLY A 667 0.44 -30.42 16.79
N GLY A 668 1.70 -30.09 16.46
CA GLY A 668 2.67 -31.05 15.93
C GLY A 668 2.46 -31.41 14.46
N LEU A 669 1.66 -30.63 13.73
CA LEU A 669 1.44 -30.81 12.30
C LEU A 669 2.73 -30.56 11.51
N SER A 670 3.01 -31.44 10.55
CA SER A 670 4.16 -31.28 9.65
C SER A 670 3.84 -30.27 8.56
N HIS A 671 4.70 -29.25 8.43
CA HIS A 671 4.62 -28.26 7.34
C HIS A 671 4.72 -28.92 5.97
N GLU A 672 5.60 -29.92 5.83
CA GLU A 672 5.80 -30.63 4.57
C GLU A 672 4.53 -31.38 4.15
N GLN A 673 3.91 -32.11 5.09
CA GLN A 673 2.65 -32.82 4.83
C GLN A 673 1.50 -31.86 4.51
N TRP A 674 1.48 -30.69 5.15
CA TRP A 674 0.48 -29.65 4.86
C TRP A 674 0.63 -29.09 3.45
N ARG A 675 1.87 -28.86 2.99
CA ARG A 675 2.14 -28.28 1.66
C ARG A 675 2.22 -29.32 0.53
N SER A 676 2.25 -30.62 0.84
CA SER A 676 2.18 -31.70 -0.16
C SER A 676 0.92 -31.56 -1.01
N PHE A 677 1.11 -31.54 -2.32
CA PHE A 677 0.02 -31.53 -3.30
C PHE A 677 -0.88 -32.75 -3.06
N ASN A 678 -2.18 -32.51 -2.89
CA ASN A 678 -3.13 -33.56 -2.55
C ASN A 678 -4.43 -33.39 -3.33
N ASN A 679 -4.72 -34.36 -4.20
CA ASN A 679 -6.02 -34.47 -4.85
C ASN A 679 -6.55 -35.92 -4.79
N GLU A 680 -7.75 -36.15 -5.32
CA GLU A 680 -8.40 -37.48 -5.28
C GLU A 680 -7.57 -38.60 -5.92
N LYS A 681 -6.60 -38.26 -6.78
CA LYS A 681 -5.80 -39.22 -7.55
C LYS A 681 -4.42 -39.45 -6.98
N LYS A 682 -3.79 -38.42 -6.42
CA LYS A 682 -2.39 -38.49 -5.97
C LYS A 682 -2.11 -37.56 -4.80
N VAL A 683 -1.15 -37.99 -4.00
CA VAL A 683 -0.47 -37.17 -3.00
C VAL A 683 1.01 -37.14 -3.38
N VAL A 684 1.56 -35.94 -3.58
CA VAL A 684 2.95 -35.73 -4.02
C VAL A 684 3.56 -34.62 -3.17
N ASP A 685 4.83 -34.76 -2.81
CA ASP A 685 5.54 -33.73 -2.07
C ASP A 685 5.61 -32.41 -2.86
N ALA A 686 5.58 -31.29 -2.14
CA ALA A 686 5.70 -29.98 -2.75
C ALA A 686 7.05 -29.84 -3.47
N ARG A 687 7.03 -29.28 -4.68
CA ARG A 687 8.25 -29.07 -5.48
C ARG A 687 8.18 -27.79 -6.28
N ASN A 688 9.32 -27.12 -6.41
CA ASN A 688 9.49 -25.86 -7.15
C ASN A 688 8.55 -24.73 -6.69
N PHE A 689 8.14 -24.77 -5.42
CA PHE A 689 7.39 -23.74 -4.72
C PHE A 689 8.01 -23.52 -3.34
N LEU A 690 8.06 -22.25 -2.92
CA LEU A 690 8.55 -21.84 -1.61
C LEU A 690 7.42 -21.16 -0.84
N ASP A 691 7.33 -21.48 0.45
CA ASP A 691 6.35 -20.90 1.35
C ASP A 691 6.90 -19.61 1.95
N GLY A 692 6.47 -18.48 1.39
CA GLY A 692 6.86 -17.14 1.84
C GLY A 692 6.50 -16.88 3.31
N ASP A 693 5.33 -17.34 3.75
CA ASP A 693 4.86 -17.16 5.14
C ASP A 693 5.82 -17.82 6.13
N LEU A 694 6.31 -19.01 5.79
CA LEU A 694 7.29 -19.73 6.61
C LEU A 694 8.65 -19.01 6.60
N ILE A 695 9.10 -18.52 5.44
CA ILE A 695 10.38 -17.81 5.32
C ILE A 695 10.37 -16.52 6.15
N GLU A 696 9.29 -15.74 6.08
CA GLU A 696 9.14 -14.47 6.80
C GLU A 696 9.07 -14.64 8.31
N SER A 697 8.52 -15.76 8.78
CA SER A 697 8.50 -16.11 10.20
C SER A 697 9.91 -16.18 10.83
N PHE A 698 10.98 -16.25 10.03
CA PHE A 698 12.36 -16.10 10.51
C PHE A 698 12.55 -14.80 11.31
N LEU A 699 11.95 -13.69 10.86
CA LEU A 699 12.06 -12.38 11.52
C LEU A 699 11.37 -12.36 12.90
N ASP A 700 10.47 -13.31 13.15
CA ASP A 700 9.73 -13.45 14.42
C ASP A 700 10.39 -14.42 15.40
N LEU A 701 11.44 -15.12 14.97
CA LEU A 701 12.20 -15.99 15.86
C LEU A 701 12.98 -15.19 16.92
N ASN A 702 13.21 -15.81 18.07
CA ASN A 702 14.13 -15.25 19.05
C ASN A 702 15.59 -15.38 18.56
N ARG A 703 16.49 -14.55 19.11
CA ARG A 703 17.90 -14.50 18.66
C ARG A 703 18.60 -15.86 18.73
N SER A 704 18.32 -16.66 19.77
CA SER A 704 18.89 -18.01 19.92
C SER A 704 18.53 -18.95 18.77
N LYS A 705 17.28 -18.91 18.30
CA LYS A 705 16.83 -19.72 17.16
C LYS A 705 17.33 -19.16 15.84
N MET A 706 17.41 -17.83 15.70
CA MET A 706 18.02 -17.20 14.54
C MET A 706 19.49 -17.61 14.39
N ASP A 707 20.25 -17.65 15.49
CA ASP A 707 21.65 -18.09 15.49
C ASP A 707 21.79 -19.58 15.09
N GLU A 708 20.85 -20.44 15.50
CA GLU A 708 20.80 -21.85 15.09
C GLU A 708 20.62 -21.99 13.56
N VAL A 709 19.65 -21.25 12.99
CA VAL A 709 19.40 -21.24 11.54
C VAL A 709 20.58 -20.61 10.78
N SER A 710 21.14 -19.51 11.28
CA SER A 710 22.31 -18.82 10.73
C SER A 710 23.53 -19.74 10.62
N LYS A 711 23.81 -20.51 11.68
CA LYS A 711 24.88 -21.52 11.67
C LYS A 711 24.64 -22.61 10.65
N ALA A 712 23.40 -23.08 10.49
CA ALA A 712 23.06 -24.09 9.48
C ALA A 712 23.14 -23.55 8.03
N MET A 713 22.92 -22.24 7.85
CA MET A 713 23.00 -21.57 6.56
C MET A 713 24.43 -21.20 6.15
N ASN A 714 25.35 -21.06 7.13
CA ASN A 714 26.68 -20.43 6.98
C ASN A 714 26.60 -18.95 6.56
N VAL A 715 25.61 -18.23 7.07
CA VAL A 715 25.38 -16.80 6.78
C VAL A 715 25.06 -16.10 8.10
N THR A 716 25.51 -14.86 8.30
CA THR A 716 25.23 -14.11 9.54
C THR A 716 23.74 -13.83 9.72
N VAL A 717 23.28 -13.66 10.95
CA VAL A 717 21.87 -13.35 11.24
C VAL A 717 21.47 -12.04 10.57
N GLU A 718 22.34 -11.03 10.58
CA GLU A 718 22.08 -9.72 10.00
C GLU A 718 21.84 -9.81 8.48
N GLU A 719 22.65 -10.61 7.77
CA GLU A 719 22.50 -10.81 6.32
C GLU A 719 21.24 -11.62 6.00
N LEU A 720 20.89 -12.62 6.83
CA LEU A 720 19.62 -13.34 6.67
C LEU A 720 18.42 -12.42 6.89
N CYS A 721 18.42 -11.61 7.95
CA CYS A 721 17.36 -10.64 8.22
C CYS A 721 17.21 -9.69 7.04
N LYS A 722 18.32 -9.12 6.54
CA LYS A 722 18.29 -8.20 5.39
C LYS A 722 17.64 -8.84 4.16
N ARG A 723 18.01 -10.08 3.81
CA ARG A 723 17.43 -10.78 2.65
C ARG A 723 15.95 -11.11 2.83
N VAL A 724 15.54 -11.50 4.03
CA VAL A 724 14.12 -11.78 4.30
C VAL A 724 13.30 -10.49 4.31
N GLU A 725 13.83 -9.41 4.89
CA GLU A 725 13.22 -8.07 4.83
C GLU A 725 13.07 -7.56 3.39
N GLU A 726 14.05 -7.84 2.51
CA GLU A 726 13.95 -7.53 1.09
C GLU A 726 12.78 -8.26 0.42
N LEU A 727 12.50 -9.52 0.78
CA LEU A 727 11.35 -10.28 0.25
C LEU A 727 10.01 -9.73 0.74
N THR A 728 9.92 -9.27 1.99
CA THR A 728 8.68 -8.68 2.55
C THR A 728 8.24 -7.41 1.80
N ARG A 729 9.12 -6.83 0.97
CA ARG A 729 8.81 -5.67 0.12
C ARG A 729 8.17 -6.04 -1.21
N LEU A 730 7.98 -7.33 -1.52
CA LEU A 730 7.31 -7.77 -2.74
C LEU A 730 5.78 -7.66 -2.66
N HIS A 731 5.20 -7.55 -1.47
CA HIS A 731 3.76 -7.56 -1.23
C HIS A 731 3.27 -6.52 -0.24
#